data_AF-A0A1M5V7Z1-F1
#
_entry.id   AF-A0A1M5V7Z1-F1
#
_cell.length_a   1.000
_cell.length_b   1.000
_cell.length_c   1.000
_cell.angle_alpha   90.00
_cell.angle_beta   90.00
_cell.angle_gamma   90.00
#
_symmetry.space_group_name_H-M   'P 1'
#
loop_
_entity.id
_entity.type
_entity.pdbx_description
1 polymer ?
#
loop_
_entity_poly.entity_id
_entity_poly.type
_entity_poly.pdbx_seq_one_letter_code
_entity_poly.pdbx_strand_id
1 'polypeptide(L)'
;MSRAFCFLLFLWAVPAPAPAQQAGTCGPPQLGQPCSQGGLATAPGAEPSLNLGAGNPIHIVTGNKYQKEIDLPANPHAPGIEIVRHYNALDRRASAVGAGWSLSYDTRLFHEGGGWRIAQADGSRIDFTGARGEPRANSHGALKAAGEHWVWTWPTGRQLWFDTGGYLVRILAGPRIRVDIRRNSQAGPLAGTIAAVTDGQGHSLAFAYRVAAGRAYLSHIDSALGRYQYRHEAAGDTAAPGALRLAAMLRPDGMQRRYLYEAGSQAGNAMALTGIEILSADQKHRQRISTWAYDLQGRAVLSIRGGPDSQAGRISLQYVRPPAPRTQGLTIVTDARQRQTRFETARQDGRYVLTRVAGAGCAGCAAPGSQASYDGQGRLREINGARLQRDASGAIRQLEPGAPGWPALVLRYRPDGLRASWSSALTGSERMLYEARSLPAQRVWANGDSAAYQYDAQGRPLRLVEKGAGATQETTLQWRGGLLVRIVHPNETESRQYDRQGKLSRRSVERASSHSHARLRYTESFEYDRHGRMLRHHLPEGGSLSYRWGADHRLAGISWRDAGGQVHSVMDSAPGQAGYCYGNGLCLKTVLGEHGQARQLTLASASGQDEVWSLEQHYDKHGRLQQEHHAVPAAGHEESWSYAYDDQARLIGAQGGPVSAGPDAAPGGAIWYAWTDDGALAAKRENGATFKPSIRRDASGLPLAVGDATLSYGADRRLAAVHRQGGAVANYLHNAYGHRIVRRGEQADTDYFYLDNRLVAESRQAARPADGKDGGALNLGRRYIYAQHVPVGFIDYPAAAPPRLYAVHADLVGAPRLVTDASQNIRWLASYSPTGAATRLAGDLTLDLRLPGQVYDAATGWHDNVLRSYAPELGQYLEPDPLGPLPDSQALGYARQQPRRYADPLGLVLFAFDGTRNNAETLSNVWKMSQAYRDGPVFYHSGPGNPMYLDWDAIIAWQASRIIENQWRSLLNVLQQSGSLNEPLPIDIIGYSRGAALARHFGNLISQYVENGLFSYTDSQRGLLTACVDLRFMGLFDTVAQFGVAGWQNASYDLTIAPAWEWVAHAVALHERRWLLPLASAADAGGANIVEAPFIGAHADIGGGALLDSDGQPAAHGDLSDVALNWMLWQARAASLRFDTLAQSDREITDPVLHDERPPLLRSVQDGDRAVQSGAGALLYAYQDDDPKLGRSRRAQTESLITRQENWRSSASAQVGVVDMDGYAQWLRDELGWQALAA
;
A
#
# COMPACT_ATOMS: atom_id res chain seq x y z
N MET A 1 106.34 11.01 6.67
CA MET A 1 105.74 12.31 7.07
C MET A 1 104.32 12.36 6.54
N SER A 2 103.39 13.03 7.24
CA SER A 2 101.94 13.14 6.90
C SER A 2 101.17 11.80 6.91
N ARG A 3 100.01 11.62 7.56
CA ARG A 3 98.72 12.36 7.57
C ARG A 3 97.99 12.26 6.21
N ALA A 4 96.75 11.77 6.10
CA ALA A 4 95.77 11.36 7.12
C ALA A 4 94.97 10.10 6.73
N PHE A 5 93.98 9.71 7.55
CA PHE A 5 93.35 8.39 7.58
C PHE A 5 92.43 8.02 6.41
N CYS A 6 92.35 6.72 6.14
CA CYS A 6 91.29 6.07 5.35
C CYS A 6 90.19 5.53 6.29
N PHE A 7 88.92 5.62 5.90
CA PHE A 7 87.79 4.96 6.57
C PHE A 7 86.69 4.59 5.56
N LEU A 8 85.98 3.50 5.81
CA LEU A 8 84.90 2.99 4.94
C LEU A 8 83.60 3.79 5.14
N LEU A 9 82.76 3.83 4.10
CA LEU A 9 81.30 3.91 4.25
C LEU A 9 80.60 3.27 3.04
N PHE A 10 79.48 2.58 3.28
CA PHE A 10 78.71 1.88 2.25
C PHE A 10 77.90 2.87 1.39
N LEU A 11 77.91 2.70 0.06
CA LEU A 11 76.98 3.33 -0.85
C LEU A 11 75.69 2.50 -0.97
N TRP A 12 74.67 2.84 -0.17
CA TRP A 12 73.31 2.35 -0.36
C TRP A 12 72.57 3.22 -1.39
N ALA A 13 72.13 2.61 -2.50
CA ALA A 13 71.23 3.24 -3.46
C ALA A 13 69.79 3.22 -2.90
N VAL A 14 69.43 4.23 -2.12
CA VAL A 14 68.06 4.40 -1.60
C VAL A 14 67.16 5.00 -2.69
N PRO A 15 66.07 4.34 -3.12
CA PRO A 15 65.11 4.94 -4.03
C PRO A 15 64.35 6.06 -3.30
N ALA A 16 64.33 7.26 -3.88
CA ALA A 16 63.66 8.41 -3.28
C ALA A 16 62.13 8.20 -3.22
N PRO A 17 61.48 8.37 -2.06
CA PRO A 17 60.02 8.34 -1.98
C PRO A 17 59.45 9.57 -2.70
N ALA A 18 58.63 9.34 -3.74
CA ALA A 18 57.98 10.41 -4.47
C ALA A 18 57.01 11.20 -3.55
N PRO A 19 56.92 12.53 -3.67
CA PRO A 19 56.07 13.34 -2.80
C PRO A 19 54.58 13.04 -3.03
N ALA A 20 53.86 12.77 -1.94
CA ALA A 20 52.41 12.66 -1.98
C ALA A 20 51.79 14.03 -2.36
N GLN A 21 50.96 14.05 -3.40
CA GLN A 21 50.39 15.31 -3.92
C GLN A 21 49.46 15.98 -2.90
N GLN A 22 49.66 17.28 -2.69
CA GLN A 22 48.69 18.14 -2.01
C GLN A 22 47.39 18.23 -2.82
N ALA A 23 46.24 18.10 -2.13
CA ALA A 23 44.92 18.39 -2.68
C ALA A 23 44.13 19.24 -1.66
N GLY A 24 44.37 20.56 -1.66
CA GLY A 24 43.86 21.44 -0.62
C GLY A 24 42.38 21.83 -0.74
N THR A 25 41.71 21.98 0.40
CA THR A 25 40.76 23.07 0.68
C THR A 25 40.49 23.16 2.18
N CYS A 26 40.72 24.33 2.79
CA CYS A 26 40.55 24.53 4.23
C CYS A 26 39.09 24.89 4.59
N GLY A 27 38.26 23.86 4.75
CA GLY A 27 36.88 23.98 5.24
C GLY A 27 36.07 22.74 4.86
N PRO A 28 35.12 22.27 5.70
CA PRO A 28 34.36 21.04 5.41
C PRO A 28 33.39 21.26 4.24
N PRO A 29 33.58 20.61 3.07
CA PRO A 29 32.71 20.82 1.92
C PRO A 29 31.40 20.03 2.09
N GLN A 30 30.26 20.66 1.76
CA GLN A 30 28.92 20.04 1.89
C GLN A 30 28.59 19.20 0.65
N LEU A 31 29.28 18.08 0.57
CA LEU A 31 29.21 17.08 -0.51
C LEU A 31 28.19 15.98 -0.21
N GLY A 32 27.15 16.24 0.58
CA GLY A 32 26.13 15.22 0.88
C GLY A 32 25.12 15.03 -0.25
N GLN A 33 24.37 13.91 -0.19
CA GLN A 33 23.11 13.80 -0.93
C GLN A 33 22.05 14.74 -0.32
N PRO A 34 21.24 15.45 -1.13
CA PRO A 34 20.28 16.42 -0.63
C PRO A 34 19.01 15.80 -0.01
N CYS A 35 18.84 14.48 -0.15
CA CYS A 35 17.77 13.68 0.46
C CYS A 35 18.44 12.65 1.38
N SER A 36 18.40 12.87 2.68
CA SER A 36 19.29 12.27 3.71
C SER A 36 19.06 10.78 4.02
N GLN A 37 18.92 9.93 3.00
CA GLN A 37 18.35 8.57 3.00
C GLN A 37 19.23 7.47 3.64
N GLY A 38 20.54 7.68 3.77
CA GLY A 38 21.45 6.70 4.39
C GLY A 38 21.64 5.38 3.61
N GLY A 39 22.10 4.34 4.32
CA GLY A 39 22.38 3.00 3.84
C GLY A 39 22.97 2.09 4.93
N LEU A 40 23.69 1.03 4.56
CA LEU A 40 24.36 0.15 5.53
C LEU A 40 25.54 0.86 6.22
N ALA A 41 26.43 1.46 5.42
CA ALA A 41 27.67 2.12 5.83
C ALA A 41 27.64 3.66 5.70
N THR A 42 26.47 4.23 5.38
CA THR A 42 26.21 5.67 5.32
C THR A 42 25.10 5.99 6.32
N ALA A 43 25.41 6.75 7.36
CA ALA A 43 24.41 7.26 8.28
C ALA A 43 23.44 8.19 7.53
N PRO A 44 22.12 8.09 7.79
CA PRO A 44 21.17 9.09 7.32
C PRO A 44 21.48 10.46 7.96
N GLY A 45 20.71 11.47 7.55
CA GLY A 45 20.65 12.71 8.31
C GLY A 45 20.24 12.40 9.75
N ALA A 46 20.96 12.92 10.74
CA ALA A 46 20.61 12.76 12.15
C ALA A 46 19.30 13.49 12.54
N GLU A 47 18.62 14.07 11.58
CA GLU A 47 17.48 14.97 11.73
C GLU A 47 16.52 14.88 10.54
N PRO A 48 15.20 15.02 10.74
CA PRO A 48 14.27 15.31 9.66
C PRO A 48 14.65 16.63 8.97
N SER A 49 15.16 16.52 7.75
CA SER A 49 15.54 17.63 6.88
C SER A 49 14.55 17.74 5.72
N LEU A 50 14.09 18.95 5.41
CA LEU A 50 13.37 19.20 4.15
C LEU A 50 14.22 18.82 2.93
N ASN A 51 13.56 18.38 1.87
CA ASN A 51 14.19 18.00 0.61
C ASN A 51 14.93 19.20 -0.01
N LEU A 52 16.26 19.17 -0.02
CA LEU A 52 17.14 20.16 -0.67
C LEU A 52 17.48 19.78 -2.12
N GLY A 53 16.77 18.80 -2.69
CA GLY A 53 16.96 18.28 -4.03
C GLY A 53 15.93 18.84 -5.02
N ALA A 54 16.34 18.88 -6.29
CA ALA A 54 15.44 19.00 -7.45
C ALA A 54 16.00 18.13 -8.59
N GLY A 55 15.15 17.62 -9.49
CA GLY A 55 15.58 16.73 -10.55
C GLY A 55 15.88 15.32 -10.01
N ASN A 56 17.12 14.82 -10.18
CA ASN A 56 17.47 13.46 -9.76
C ASN A 56 18.88 13.28 -9.13
N PRO A 57 19.08 13.70 -7.86
CA PRO A 57 18.82 15.02 -7.35
C PRO A 57 20.05 15.94 -7.52
N ILE A 58 19.80 17.19 -7.89
CA ILE A 58 20.75 18.30 -7.78
C ILE A 58 20.45 19.04 -6.47
N HIS A 59 21.47 19.31 -5.67
CA HIS A 59 21.33 20.04 -4.41
C HIS A 59 21.10 21.54 -4.68
N ILE A 60 19.90 22.06 -4.39
CA ILE A 60 19.39 23.37 -4.85
C ILE A 60 20.21 24.61 -4.43
N VAL A 61 21.11 24.50 -3.44
CA VAL A 61 22.03 25.60 -3.06
C VAL A 61 23.43 25.48 -3.68
N THR A 62 24.03 24.29 -3.68
CA THR A 62 25.43 24.07 -4.13
C THR A 62 25.53 23.69 -5.60
N GLY A 63 24.42 23.27 -6.22
CA GLY A 63 24.42 22.65 -7.54
C GLY A 63 25.15 21.31 -7.62
N ASN A 64 25.46 20.68 -6.49
CA ASN A 64 26.07 19.35 -6.48
C ASN A 64 25.10 18.33 -7.07
N LYS A 65 25.54 17.60 -8.11
CA LYS A 65 24.80 16.45 -8.64
C LYS A 65 25.23 15.19 -7.89
N TYR A 66 24.25 14.55 -7.24
CA TYR A 66 24.42 13.27 -6.56
C TYR A 66 23.71 12.14 -7.32
N GLN A 67 24.24 10.91 -7.32
CA GLN A 67 23.55 9.69 -7.80
C GLN A 67 23.75 8.57 -6.78
N LYS A 68 22.74 7.70 -6.60
CA LYS A 68 22.88 6.41 -5.91
C LYS A 68 22.56 5.29 -6.91
N GLU A 69 23.48 4.37 -7.09
CA GLU A 69 23.35 3.22 -7.99
C GLU A 69 23.41 1.94 -7.16
N ILE A 70 22.35 1.15 -7.15
CA ILE A 70 22.36 -0.19 -6.53
C ILE A 70 22.65 -1.19 -7.64
N ASP A 71 23.71 -1.98 -7.47
CA ASP A 71 24.10 -3.09 -8.33
C ASP A 71 23.75 -4.44 -7.68
N LEU A 72 23.71 -4.52 -6.34
CA LEU A 72 23.15 -5.65 -5.58
C LEU A 72 22.39 -5.08 -4.36
N PRO A 73 21.06 -5.23 -4.28
CA PRO A 73 20.30 -4.82 -3.10
C PRO A 73 20.62 -5.72 -1.89
N ALA A 74 20.34 -5.21 -0.68
CA ALA A 74 20.45 -6.01 0.53
C ALA A 74 19.42 -7.16 0.55
N ASN A 75 19.85 -8.34 0.97
CA ASN A 75 19.04 -9.57 0.94
C ASN A 75 18.78 -10.08 2.38
N PRO A 76 17.52 -10.41 2.76
CA PRO A 76 17.20 -11.02 4.06
C PRO A 76 17.96 -12.32 4.36
N HIS A 77 18.34 -13.08 3.33
CA HIS A 77 19.12 -14.33 3.43
C HIS A 77 20.64 -14.12 3.41
N ALA A 78 21.15 -12.90 3.17
CA ALA A 78 22.58 -12.57 3.25
C ALA A 78 22.78 -11.22 3.98
N PRO A 79 22.58 -11.16 5.32
CA PRO A 79 22.33 -9.91 6.03
C PRO A 79 23.52 -8.94 6.06
N GLY A 80 23.44 -7.91 5.21
CA GLY A 80 24.46 -6.85 5.08
C GLY A 80 25.39 -6.99 3.86
N ILE A 81 25.16 -7.98 3.00
CA ILE A 81 25.76 -8.02 1.67
C ILE A 81 24.96 -7.10 0.73
N GLU A 82 25.60 -6.04 0.24
CA GLU A 82 25.05 -5.13 -0.79
C GLU A 82 26.18 -4.66 -1.73
N ILE A 83 25.85 -4.24 -2.96
CA ILE A 83 26.77 -3.50 -3.83
C ILE A 83 26.04 -2.21 -4.22
N VAL A 84 26.46 -1.12 -3.58
CA VAL A 84 25.87 0.21 -3.75
C VAL A 84 26.99 1.19 -4.04
N ARG A 85 26.85 1.94 -5.13
CA ARG A 85 27.74 3.02 -5.54
C ARG A 85 27.08 4.38 -5.37
N HIS A 86 27.89 5.38 -5.08
CA HIS A 86 27.46 6.77 -4.98
C HIS A 86 28.28 7.63 -5.95
N TYR A 87 27.64 8.55 -6.66
CA TYR A 87 28.33 9.61 -7.42
C TYR A 87 28.12 10.96 -6.75
N ASN A 88 29.15 11.80 -6.80
CA ASN A 88 29.13 13.14 -6.25
C ASN A 88 30.00 14.06 -7.14
N ALA A 89 29.36 14.96 -7.90
CA ALA A 89 30.06 15.78 -8.90
C ALA A 89 31.12 16.73 -8.31
N LEU A 90 31.02 17.06 -7.02
CA LEU A 90 31.97 17.92 -6.32
C LEU A 90 32.96 17.16 -5.42
N ASP A 91 32.86 15.83 -5.27
CA ASP A 91 33.83 15.07 -4.46
C ASP A 91 35.09 14.71 -5.25
N ARG A 92 36.22 15.28 -4.81
CA ARG A 92 37.54 15.11 -5.42
C ARG A 92 38.34 13.94 -4.85
N ARG A 93 37.77 13.13 -3.93
CA ARG A 93 38.45 11.94 -3.38
C ARG A 93 38.87 10.97 -4.49
N ALA A 94 40.08 10.43 -4.37
CA ALA A 94 40.53 9.30 -5.17
C ALA A 94 39.79 8.03 -4.74
N SER A 95 39.32 7.25 -5.71
CA SER A 95 38.58 6.01 -5.53
C SER A 95 38.91 5.05 -6.66
N ALA A 96 38.90 3.74 -6.37
CA ALA A 96 39.11 2.71 -7.37
C ALA A 96 37.88 2.51 -8.29
N VAL A 97 36.70 3.04 -7.91
CA VAL A 97 35.53 3.05 -8.80
C VAL A 97 35.70 4.12 -9.90
N GLY A 98 36.32 5.25 -9.58
CA GLY A 98 36.53 6.40 -10.47
C GLY A 98 36.41 7.72 -9.69
N ALA A 99 36.82 8.86 -10.28
CA ALA A 99 36.64 10.15 -9.62
C ALA A 99 35.15 10.50 -9.46
N GLY A 100 34.80 11.09 -8.31
CA GLY A 100 33.42 11.34 -7.91
C GLY A 100 32.60 10.09 -7.55
N TRP A 101 33.12 8.87 -7.78
CA TRP A 101 32.42 7.61 -7.50
C TRP A 101 32.99 6.87 -6.28
N SER A 102 32.14 6.27 -5.46
CA SER A 102 32.53 5.46 -4.29
C SER A 102 31.62 4.22 -4.15
N LEU A 103 32.02 3.23 -3.36
CA LEU A 103 31.13 2.20 -2.82
C LEU A 103 30.61 2.59 -1.42
N SER A 104 29.47 2.05 -0.98
CA SER A 104 29.01 2.10 0.42
C SER A 104 30.15 1.78 1.41
N TYR A 105 30.98 0.78 1.08
CA TYR A 105 32.11 0.32 1.90
C TYR A 105 33.34 1.25 1.88
N ASP A 106 33.33 2.36 1.13
CA ASP A 106 34.42 3.37 1.08
C ASP A 106 34.20 4.57 2.03
N THR A 107 33.22 4.49 2.94
CA THR A 107 33.19 5.36 4.13
C THR A 107 34.53 5.26 4.87
N ARG A 108 35.19 6.40 5.13
CA ARG A 108 36.57 6.45 5.64
C ARG A 108 36.73 7.48 6.75
N LEU A 109 37.51 7.14 7.76
CA LEU A 109 37.97 8.04 8.81
C LEU A 109 39.27 8.76 8.37
N PHE A 110 39.36 10.06 8.66
CA PHE A 110 40.52 10.90 8.43
C PHE A 110 40.93 11.59 9.74
N HIS A 111 42.24 11.70 9.95
CA HIS A 111 42.85 12.52 10.98
C HIS A 111 43.89 13.45 10.32
N GLU A 112 43.50 14.69 10.06
CA GLU A 112 44.27 15.67 9.29
C GLU A 112 44.21 17.04 9.98
N GLY A 113 45.33 17.75 10.07
CA GLY A 113 45.39 19.08 10.70
C GLY A 113 45.00 19.11 12.19
N GLY A 114 45.04 17.97 12.89
CA GLY A 114 44.57 17.83 14.28
C GLY A 114 43.05 17.68 14.44
N GLY A 115 42.32 17.44 13.34
CA GLY A 115 40.86 17.21 13.35
C GLY A 115 40.48 15.78 12.95
N TRP A 116 39.38 15.28 13.56
CA TRP A 116 38.82 13.96 13.30
C TRP A 116 37.57 14.06 12.45
N ARG A 117 37.54 13.41 11.28
CA ARG A 117 36.43 13.54 10.32
C ARG A 117 36.14 12.23 9.60
N ILE A 118 34.88 11.84 9.57
CA ILE A 118 34.40 10.74 8.72
C ILE A 118 33.90 11.33 7.41
N ALA A 119 34.38 10.81 6.27
CA ALA A 119 33.80 11.06 4.96
C ALA A 119 33.05 9.81 4.52
N GLN A 120 31.74 9.92 4.41
CA GLN A 120 30.85 8.82 4.05
C GLN A 120 30.96 8.47 2.56
N ALA A 121 30.43 7.32 2.16
CA ALA A 121 30.35 6.93 0.77
C ALA A 121 29.62 7.97 -0.10
N ASP A 122 28.48 8.50 0.35
CA ASP A 122 27.65 9.47 -0.39
C ASP A 122 28.31 10.85 -0.62
N GLY A 123 29.50 11.07 -0.05
CA GLY A 123 30.28 12.31 -0.08
C GLY A 123 30.13 13.17 1.17
N SER A 124 29.07 12.96 1.97
CA SER A 124 28.84 13.74 3.20
C SER A 124 29.97 13.56 4.21
N ARG A 125 30.24 14.62 4.98
CA ARG A 125 31.34 14.66 5.95
C ARG A 125 30.79 15.00 7.33
N ILE A 126 31.15 14.17 8.31
CA ILE A 126 30.75 14.30 9.71
C ILE A 126 32.01 14.61 10.51
N ASP A 127 32.00 15.75 11.22
CA ASP A 127 33.13 16.20 12.02
C ASP A 127 32.98 15.74 13.48
N PHE A 128 34.06 15.19 14.03
CA PHE A 128 34.18 14.73 15.41
C PHE A 128 35.26 15.51 16.16
N THR A 129 35.76 16.64 15.63
CA THR A 129 36.81 17.42 16.27
C THR A 129 36.29 18.19 17.49
N GLY A 130 36.86 17.90 18.65
CA GLY A 130 36.64 18.62 19.90
C GLY A 130 37.54 19.85 20.05
N ALA A 131 37.45 20.51 21.21
CA ALA A 131 38.02 21.85 21.40
C ALA A 131 39.55 21.89 21.54
N ARG A 132 40.19 20.72 21.70
CA ARG A 132 41.64 20.50 21.83
C ARG A 132 42.15 19.47 20.80
N GLY A 133 41.37 19.16 19.76
CA GLY A 133 41.67 18.13 18.75
C GLY A 133 41.24 16.71 19.13
N GLU A 134 40.55 16.52 20.26
CA GLU A 134 40.06 15.23 20.72
C GLU A 134 38.79 14.74 19.96
N PRO A 135 38.54 13.43 19.81
CA PRO A 135 37.27 12.92 19.31
C PRO A 135 36.10 13.27 20.24
N ARG A 136 35.13 14.04 19.74
CA ARG A 136 33.92 14.48 20.46
C ARG A 136 32.65 13.92 19.80
N ALA A 137 31.75 13.37 20.61
CA ALA A 137 30.45 12.88 20.15
C ALA A 137 29.51 14.01 19.67
N ASN A 138 28.67 13.70 18.69
CA ASN A 138 27.73 14.60 18.03
C ASN A 138 26.38 13.88 17.76
N SER A 139 25.43 14.52 17.06
CA SER A 139 24.12 13.92 16.77
C SER A 139 24.16 12.71 15.82
N HIS A 140 25.27 12.48 15.12
CA HIS A 140 25.52 11.27 14.35
C HIS A 140 26.23 10.17 15.17
N GLY A 141 26.43 10.36 16.48
CA GLY A 141 26.94 9.35 17.41
C GLY A 141 28.30 9.69 18.02
N ALA A 142 29.06 8.66 18.41
CA ALA A 142 30.36 8.80 19.08
C ALA A 142 31.47 8.04 18.35
N LEU A 143 32.64 8.66 18.21
CA LEU A 143 33.88 8.07 17.70
C LEU A 143 34.84 7.81 18.88
N LYS A 144 35.38 6.59 19.00
CA LYS A 144 36.31 6.18 20.07
C LYS A 144 37.38 5.21 19.56
N ALA A 145 38.55 5.17 20.21
CA ALA A 145 39.54 4.12 19.99
C ALA A 145 39.15 2.82 20.70
N ALA A 146 39.53 1.67 20.14
CA ALA A 146 39.27 0.33 20.66
C ALA A 146 40.42 -0.63 20.25
N GLY A 147 41.56 -0.53 20.94
CA GLY A 147 42.81 -1.19 20.52
C GLY A 147 43.30 -0.62 19.18
N GLU A 148 43.72 -1.50 18.26
CA GLU A 148 44.16 -1.18 16.89
C GLU A 148 43.05 -0.64 15.95
N HIS A 149 41.88 -0.27 16.48
CA HIS A 149 40.71 0.16 15.70
C HIS A 149 40.11 1.46 16.22
N TRP A 150 39.43 2.17 15.33
CA TRP A 150 38.51 3.26 15.67
C TRP A 150 37.07 2.81 15.43
N VAL A 151 36.18 3.05 16.40
CA VAL A 151 34.78 2.64 16.33
C VAL A 151 33.89 3.88 16.36
N TRP A 152 33.05 4.02 15.34
CA TRP A 152 31.97 4.98 15.28
C TRP A 152 30.65 4.27 15.60
N THR A 153 30.07 4.57 16.75
CA THR A 153 28.76 4.07 17.19
C THR A 153 27.68 5.12 16.92
N TRP A 154 26.71 4.78 16.07
CA TRP A 154 25.54 5.59 15.75
C TRP A 154 24.55 5.63 16.94
N PRO A 155 23.63 6.61 17.03
CA PRO A 155 22.61 6.66 18.08
C PRO A 155 21.70 5.41 18.14
N THR A 156 21.52 4.72 17.01
CA THR A 156 20.77 3.46 16.88
C THR A 156 21.54 2.22 17.33
N GLY A 157 22.74 2.38 17.90
CA GLY A 157 23.60 1.27 18.33
C GLY A 157 24.37 0.57 17.20
N ARG A 158 24.15 0.93 15.92
CA ARG A 158 24.99 0.46 14.80
C ARG A 158 26.43 0.93 14.98
N GLN A 159 27.40 0.07 14.68
CA GLN A 159 28.83 0.37 14.77
C GLN A 159 29.53 0.20 13.43
N LEU A 160 30.36 1.18 13.06
CA LEU A 160 31.33 1.11 11.97
C LEU A 160 32.73 1.10 12.56
N TRP A 161 33.56 0.14 12.17
CA TRP A 161 34.90 -0.10 12.69
C TRP A 161 35.94 0.19 11.60
N PHE A 162 36.95 1.00 11.92
CA PHE A 162 38.02 1.43 11.03
C PHE A 162 39.39 0.97 11.54
N ASP A 163 40.32 0.71 10.62
CA ASP A 163 41.73 0.42 10.95
C ASP A 163 42.54 1.70 11.28
N THR A 164 43.82 1.53 11.62
CA THR A 164 44.76 2.64 11.88
C THR A 164 45.07 3.50 10.64
N GLY A 165 44.80 3.01 9.43
CA GLY A 165 44.81 3.78 8.18
C GLY A 165 43.49 4.53 7.91
N GLY A 166 42.48 4.35 8.77
CA GLY A 166 41.15 4.93 8.70
C GLY A 166 40.18 4.21 7.77
N TYR A 167 40.54 3.08 7.16
CA TYR A 167 39.65 2.34 6.25
C TYR A 167 38.61 1.53 7.02
N LEU A 168 37.37 1.49 6.52
CA LEU A 168 36.31 0.67 7.11
C LEU A 168 36.62 -0.83 6.94
N VAL A 169 36.60 -1.56 8.04
CA VAL A 169 36.91 -3.00 8.14
C VAL A 169 35.80 -3.86 8.76
N ARG A 170 34.82 -3.27 9.47
CA ARG A 170 33.65 -4.02 9.99
C ARG A 170 32.42 -3.13 10.20
N ILE A 171 31.24 -3.74 10.09
CA ILE A 171 29.92 -3.15 10.38
C ILE A 171 29.14 -4.10 11.31
N LEU A 172 28.51 -3.58 12.35
CA LEU A 172 27.60 -4.33 13.25
C LEU A 172 26.27 -3.57 13.38
N ALA A 173 25.13 -4.19 13.09
CA ALA A 173 23.81 -3.56 13.15
C ALA A 173 22.75 -4.48 13.80
N GLY A 174 22.57 -4.33 15.11
CA GLY A 174 21.71 -5.22 15.89
C GLY A 174 22.26 -6.66 15.98
N PRO A 175 21.45 -7.63 16.44
CA PRO A 175 21.94 -8.98 16.74
C PRO A 175 22.11 -9.89 15.50
N ARG A 176 21.62 -9.49 14.32
CA ARG A 176 21.63 -10.35 13.10
C ARG A 176 22.57 -9.89 11.98
N ILE A 177 22.97 -8.62 11.94
CA ILE A 177 23.82 -8.08 10.87
C ILE A 177 25.22 -7.84 11.42
N ARG A 178 26.16 -8.65 10.93
CA ARG A 178 27.60 -8.45 11.05
C ARG A 178 28.19 -8.56 9.66
N VAL A 179 29.06 -7.62 9.30
CA VAL A 179 29.81 -7.61 8.04
C VAL A 179 31.27 -7.32 8.34
N ASP A 180 32.15 -8.16 7.83
CA ASP A 180 33.61 -8.00 7.89
C ASP A 180 34.15 -7.66 6.48
N ILE A 181 35.05 -6.67 6.40
CA ILE A 181 35.56 -6.09 5.15
C ILE A 181 37.08 -6.22 5.16
N ARG A 182 37.59 -7.18 4.39
CA ARG A 182 39.03 -7.44 4.26
C ARG A 182 39.64 -6.46 3.24
N ARG A 183 40.67 -5.71 3.64
CA ARG A 183 41.44 -4.78 2.79
C ARG A 183 42.70 -5.45 2.24
N ASN A 184 43.21 -4.97 1.10
CA ASN A 184 44.52 -5.33 0.57
C ASN A 184 45.62 -4.56 1.32
N SER A 185 46.47 -5.27 2.07
CA SER A 185 47.53 -4.70 2.92
C SER A 185 48.91 -4.62 2.27
N GLN A 186 49.12 -5.27 1.12
CA GLN A 186 50.40 -5.28 0.42
C GLN A 186 50.72 -3.90 -0.18
N ALA A 187 51.98 -3.48 -0.05
CA ALA A 187 52.46 -2.21 -0.59
C ALA A 187 52.42 -2.19 -2.12
N GLY A 188 51.92 -1.10 -2.70
CA GLY A 188 51.76 -0.93 -4.15
C GLY A 188 50.38 -0.39 -4.52
N PRO A 189 50.01 -0.41 -5.82
CA PRO A 189 48.79 0.23 -6.34
C PRO A 189 47.46 -0.26 -5.74
N LEU A 190 47.45 -1.44 -5.10
CA LEU A 190 46.27 -2.06 -4.49
C LEU A 190 46.10 -1.73 -2.99
N ALA A 191 47.07 -1.08 -2.34
CA ALA A 191 47.02 -0.84 -0.89
C ALA A 191 45.74 -0.08 -0.46
N GLY A 192 45.01 -0.62 0.53
CA GLY A 192 43.76 -0.05 1.05
C GLY A 192 42.50 -0.31 0.20
N THR A 193 42.63 -0.95 -0.98
CA THR A 193 41.46 -1.44 -1.72
C THR A 193 40.77 -2.59 -0.99
N ILE A 194 39.49 -2.84 -1.28
CA ILE A 194 38.72 -3.94 -0.69
C ILE A 194 39.15 -5.24 -1.38
N ALA A 195 39.46 -6.30 -0.64
CA ALA A 195 39.73 -7.63 -1.19
C ALA A 195 38.50 -8.54 -1.12
N ALA A 196 37.75 -8.46 -0.02
CA ALA A 196 36.50 -9.18 0.17
C ALA A 196 35.58 -8.49 1.19
N VAL A 197 34.28 -8.76 1.08
CA VAL A 197 33.27 -8.44 2.10
C VAL A 197 32.52 -9.73 2.44
N THR A 198 32.31 -10.02 3.73
CA THR A 198 31.68 -11.27 4.19
C THR A 198 30.71 -10.98 5.33
N ASP A 199 29.55 -11.65 5.37
CA ASP A 199 28.58 -11.52 6.46
C ASP A 199 28.83 -12.51 7.62
N GLY A 200 28.03 -12.42 8.67
CA GLY A 200 28.08 -13.32 9.83
C GLY A 200 27.60 -14.76 9.57
N GLN A 201 27.16 -15.09 8.35
CA GLN A 201 26.68 -16.42 7.93
C GLN A 201 27.64 -17.09 6.92
N GLY A 202 28.56 -16.33 6.34
CA GLY A 202 29.59 -16.81 5.40
C GLY A 202 29.36 -16.39 3.95
N HIS A 203 28.27 -15.68 3.64
CA HIS A 203 28.06 -15.13 2.30
C HIS A 203 29.09 -14.04 2.02
N SER A 204 29.64 -13.99 0.80
CA SER A 204 30.73 -13.07 0.49
C SER A 204 30.68 -12.47 -0.91
N LEU A 205 31.35 -11.33 -1.02
CA LEU A 205 31.72 -10.64 -2.26
C LEU A 205 33.25 -10.63 -2.39
N ALA A 206 33.79 -11.03 -3.53
CA ALA A 206 35.23 -10.96 -3.82
C ALA A 206 35.52 -9.83 -4.82
N PHE A 207 36.55 -9.02 -4.55
CA PHE A 207 36.84 -7.79 -5.29
C PHE A 207 38.16 -7.90 -6.07
N ALA A 208 38.12 -7.55 -7.35
CA ALA A 208 39.28 -7.63 -8.24
C ALA A 208 39.52 -6.32 -8.99
N TYR A 209 40.78 -6.02 -9.31
CA TYR A 209 41.22 -4.73 -9.83
C TYR A 209 42.16 -4.91 -11.04
N ARG A 210 42.26 -3.87 -11.86
CA ARG A 210 43.33 -3.66 -12.84
C ARG A 210 44.18 -2.47 -12.42
N VAL A 211 45.46 -2.46 -12.79
CA VAL A 211 46.35 -1.32 -12.56
C VAL A 211 46.54 -0.55 -13.87
N ALA A 212 46.39 0.76 -13.83
CA ALA A 212 46.68 1.68 -14.93
C ALA A 212 47.29 2.97 -14.37
N ALA A 213 48.33 3.52 -15.02
CA ALA A 213 49.05 4.71 -14.56
C ALA A 213 49.44 4.68 -13.07
N GLY A 214 49.89 3.51 -12.58
CA GLY A 214 50.28 3.30 -11.17
C GLY A 214 49.12 3.23 -10.16
N ARG A 215 47.85 3.24 -10.61
CA ARG A 215 46.66 3.28 -9.75
C ARG A 215 45.75 2.07 -10.00
N ALA A 216 45.11 1.56 -8.94
CA ALA A 216 44.09 0.53 -9.05
C ALA A 216 42.72 1.08 -9.48
N TYR A 217 42.09 0.37 -10.40
CA TYR A 217 40.71 0.57 -10.85
C TYR A 217 39.95 -0.75 -10.70
N LEU A 218 38.75 -0.71 -10.12
CA LEU A 218 37.89 -1.88 -9.91
C LEU A 218 37.61 -2.55 -11.26
N SER A 219 37.86 -3.84 -11.40
CA SER A 219 37.60 -4.58 -12.65
C SER A 219 36.36 -5.45 -12.54
N HIS A 220 36.17 -6.12 -11.40
CA HIS A 220 34.95 -6.85 -11.11
C HIS A 220 34.71 -7.09 -9.60
N ILE A 221 33.47 -7.44 -9.28
CA ILE A 221 33.05 -8.00 -8.00
C ILE A 221 32.32 -9.32 -8.29
N ASP A 222 32.74 -10.41 -7.66
CA ASP A 222 32.05 -11.70 -7.73
C ASP A 222 31.13 -11.89 -6.53
N SER A 223 29.92 -12.41 -6.76
CA SER A 223 28.96 -12.79 -5.73
C SER A 223 28.29 -14.14 -6.05
N ALA A 224 27.44 -14.63 -5.15
CA ALA A 224 26.60 -15.81 -5.39
C ALA A 224 25.62 -15.66 -6.58
N LEU A 225 25.37 -14.43 -7.05
CA LEU A 225 24.58 -14.15 -8.26
C LEU A 225 25.45 -13.96 -9.52
N GLY A 226 26.76 -14.20 -9.43
CA GLY A 226 27.72 -14.08 -10.54
C GLY A 226 28.59 -12.82 -10.51
N ARG A 227 29.23 -12.55 -11.66
CA ARG A 227 30.25 -11.49 -11.82
C ARG A 227 29.69 -10.15 -12.29
N TYR A 228 29.91 -9.11 -11.49
CA TYR A 228 29.71 -7.70 -11.84
C TYR A 228 31.00 -7.12 -12.39
N GLN A 229 31.02 -6.52 -13.58
CA GLN A 229 32.23 -5.95 -14.19
C GLN A 229 32.18 -4.42 -14.25
N TYR A 230 33.34 -3.77 -14.13
CA TYR A 230 33.46 -2.31 -14.16
C TYR A 230 34.48 -1.89 -15.23
N ARG A 231 34.08 -0.99 -16.13
CA ARG A 231 34.90 -0.52 -17.27
C ARG A 231 35.17 0.97 -17.13
N HIS A 232 36.39 1.40 -17.44
CA HIS A 232 36.81 2.82 -17.40
C HIS A 232 37.49 3.21 -18.68
N GLU A 233 37.11 4.36 -19.20
CA GLU A 233 37.71 5.06 -20.33
C GLU A 233 38.70 6.12 -19.84
N ALA A 234 39.54 6.65 -20.73
CA ALA A 234 40.33 7.83 -20.44
C ALA A 234 39.42 9.04 -20.23
N ALA A 235 39.69 9.82 -19.19
CA ALA A 235 39.21 11.19 -19.14
C ALA A 235 40.00 12.01 -20.18
N GLY A 236 39.30 12.74 -21.05
CA GLY A 236 39.91 13.47 -22.17
C GLY A 236 40.81 14.63 -21.73
N ASP A 237 41.40 15.29 -22.72
CA ASP A 237 42.63 16.11 -22.66
C ASP A 237 42.72 17.22 -21.58
N THR A 238 41.61 17.61 -20.94
CA THR A 238 41.61 18.53 -19.79
C THR A 238 41.82 17.84 -18.43
N ALA A 239 41.95 16.51 -18.41
CA ALA A 239 42.25 15.71 -17.22
C ALA A 239 43.76 15.41 -17.06
N ALA A 240 44.15 14.90 -15.89
CA ALA A 240 45.53 14.49 -15.65
C ALA A 240 45.91 13.28 -16.56
N PRO A 241 47.12 13.24 -17.15
CA PRO A 241 47.54 12.17 -18.04
C PRO A 241 47.37 10.77 -17.43
N GLY A 242 46.68 9.88 -18.16
CA GLY A 242 46.39 8.51 -17.73
C GLY A 242 45.24 8.36 -16.71
N ALA A 243 44.54 9.44 -16.35
CA ALA A 243 43.38 9.35 -15.45
C ALA A 243 42.17 8.69 -16.14
N LEU A 244 41.64 7.63 -15.53
CA LEU A 244 40.45 6.93 -16.03
C LEU A 244 39.17 7.32 -15.25
N ARG A 245 38.03 7.37 -15.96
CA ARG A 245 36.67 7.61 -15.43
C ARG A 245 35.76 6.41 -15.69
N LEU A 246 34.83 6.10 -14.77
CA LEU A 246 33.94 4.94 -14.91
C LEU A 246 33.05 5.11 -16.14
N ALA A 247 33.26 4.31 -17.17
CA ALA A 247 32.48 4.33 -18.41
C ALA A 247 31.23 3.43 -18.32
N ALA A 248 31.34 2.31 -17.59
CA ALA A 248 30.23 1.35 -17.47
C ALA A 248 30.32 0.42 -16.26
N MET A 249 29.16 -0.10 -15.86
CA MET A 249 28.99 -1.29 -15.01
C MET A 249 28.20 -2.34 -15.80
N LEU A 250 28.74 -3.55 -15.91
CA LEU A 250 28.04 -4.73 -16.42
C LEU A 250 27.63 -5.66 -15.29
N ARG A 251 26.50 -6.33 -15.45
CA ARG A 251 25.99 -7.33 -14.52
C ARG A 251 26.17 -8.78 -14.99
N PRO A 252 25.96 -9.76 -14.09
CA PRO A 252 25.93 -11.19 -14.41
C PRO A 252 24.98 -11.58 -15.54
N ASP A 253 23.84 -10.88 -15.70
CA ASP A 253 22.83 -11.12 -16.74
C ASP A 253 23.17 -10.46 -18.09
N GLY A 254 24.40 -9.95 -18.27
CA GLY A 254 24.85 -9.30 -19.50
C GLY A 254 24.47 -7.82 -19.63
N MET A 255 23.59 -7.31 -18.77
CA MET A 255 23.12 -5.93 -18.77
C MET A 255 24.23 -4.91 -18.52
N GLN A 256 24.19 -3.75 -19.20
CA GLN A 256 25.16 -2.66 -19.01
C GLN A 256 24.52 -1.30 -18.68
N ARG A 257 24.93 -0.68 -17.56
CA ARG A 257 24.79 0.77 -17.33
C ARG A 257 26.01 1.49 -17.91
N ARG A 258 25.83 2.57 -18.69
CA ARG A 258 26.90 3.47 -19.19
C ARG A 258 26.82 4.84 -18.54
N TYR A 259 27.96 5.49 -18.35
CA TYR A 259 28.07 6.80 -17.74
C TYR A 259 28.63 7.79 -18.78
N LEU A 260 27.93 8.90 -19.03
CA LEU A 260 28.23 9.85 -20.11
C LEU A 260 28.95 11.10 -19.60
N TYR A 261 29.85 11.62 -20.44
CA TYR A 261 30.81 12.67 -20.11
C TYR A 261 31.07 13.55 -21.34
N GLU A 262 30.11 14.40 -21.69
CA GLU A 262 30.06 15.12 -22.97
C GLU A 262 30.53 16.57 -22.82
N ALA A 263 31.61 16.93 -23.53
CA ALA A 263 32.29 18.23 -23.38
C ALA A 263 31.35 19.45 -23.43
N GLY A 264 30.38 19.46 -24.35
CA GLY A 264 29.39 20.54 -24.52
C GLY A 264 28.40 20.72 -23.37
N SER A 265 28.30 19.77 -22.44
CA SER A 265 27.50 19.88 -21.20
C SER A 265 28.34 19.86 -19.92
N GLN A 266 29.65 19.60 -20.02
CA GLN A 266 30.59 19.54 -18.90
C GLN A 266 31.17 20.88 -18.46
N ALA A 267 31.04 21.94 -19.26
CA ALA A 267 31.64 23.26 -19.00
C ALA A 267 33.14 23.21 -18.61
N GLY A 268 33.89 22.30 -19.27
CA GLY A 268 35.32 22.08 -19.05
C GLY A 268 35.68 20.98 -18.03
N ASN A 269 34.76 20.57 -17.16
CA ASN A 269 35.02 19.50 -16.18
C ASN A 269 34.85 18.10 -16.79
N ALA A 270 35.94 17.51 -17.30
CA ALA A 270 35.96 16.18 -17.90
C ALA A 270 35.45 15.02 -17.01
N MET A 271 35.30 15.25 -15.69
CA MET A 271 34.80 14.26 -14.72
C MET A 271 33.33 14.50 -14.31
N ALA A 272 32.68 15.55 -14.83
CA ALA A 272 31.26 15.83 -14.58
C ALA A 272 30.37 14.88 -15.40
N LEU A 273 29.48 14.15 -14.73
CA LEU A 273 28.58 13.18 -15.33
C LEU A 273 27.41 13.89 -16.03
N THR A 274 27.40 13.92 -17.36
CA THR A 274 26.36 14.61 -18.15
C THR A 274 25.14 13.75 -18.46
N GLY A 275 25.24 12.45 -18.21
CA GLY A 275 24.12 11.53 -18.34
C GLY A 275 24.50 10.11 -17.94
N ILE A 276 23.51 9.23 -17.98
CA ILE A 276 23.70 7.79 -17.81
C ILE A 276 22.81 7.12 -18.87
N GLU A 277 23.25 5.99 -19.42
CA GLU A 277 22.44 5.17 -20.32
C GLU A 277 22.27 3.75 -19.78
N ILE A 278 21.21 3.13 -20.25
CA ILE A 278 20.95 1.70 -20.23
C ILE A 278 21.32 1.12 -21.58
N LEU A 279 22.05 0.01 -21.56
CA LEU A 279 22.03 -1.01 -22.60
C LEU A 279 21.41 -2.28 -21.99
N SER A 280 20.48 -2.88 -22.72
CA SER A 280 19.83 -4.16 -22.37
C SER A 280 20.83 -5.30 -22.16
N ALA A 281 20.35 -6.42 -21.59
CA ALA A 281 21.13 -7.66 -21.46
C ALA A 281 21.77 -8.14 -22.79
N ASP A 282 21.06 -7.99 -23.91
CA ASP A 282 21.54 -8.32 -25.26
C ASP A 282 22.33 -7.19 -25.96
N GLN A 283 22.56 -6.07 -25.27
CA GLN A 283 23.24 -4.86 -25.74
C GLN A 283 22.57 -4.09 -26.90
N LYS A 284 21.39 -4.49 -27.42
CA LYS A 284 20.75 -3.83 -28.58
C LYS A 284 19.98 -2.56 -28.22
N HIS A 285 19.24 -2.56 -27.10
CA HIS A 285 18.37 -1.44 -26.72
C HIS A 285 19.14 -0.47 -25.84
N ARG A 286 19.55 0.66 -26.44
CA ARG A 286 20.20 1.77 -25.74
C ARG A 286 19.18 2.87 -25.41
N GLN A 287 19.09 3.27 -24.15
CA GLN A 287 18.35 4.47 -23.76
C GLN A 287 19.04 5.29 -22.68
N ARG A 288 19.13 6.60 -22.91
CA ARG A 288 19.57 7.59 -21.92
C ARG A 288 18.41 7.94 -20.99
N ILE A 289 18.53 7.61 -19.70
CA ILE A 289 17.47 7.91 -18.71
C ILE A 289 17.61 9.25 -18.02
N SER A 290 18.77 9.91 -18.11
CA SER A 290 18.95 11.28 -17.65
C SER A 290 20.01 12.06 -18.41
N THR A 291 19.82 13.38 -18.38
CA THR A 291 20.76 14.39 -18.88
C THR A 291 20.95 15.48 -17.84
N TRP A 292 22.20 15.92 -17.65
CA TRP A 292 22.59 17.04 -16.81
C TRP A 292 23.62 17.89 -17.53
N ALA A 293 23.52 19.22 -17.35
CA ALA A 293 24.51 20.17 -17.84
C ALA A 293 24.96 21.09 -16.70
N TYR A 294 26.20 21.54 -16.79
CA TYR A 294 26.89 22.27 -15.73
C TYR A 294 27.27 23.69 -16.17
N ASP A 295 27.41 24.60 -15.21
CA ASP A 295 28.01 25.92 -15.45
C ASP A 295 29.55 25.90 -15.27
N LEU A 296 30.20 27.03 -15.59
CA LEU A 296 31.65 27.22 -15.43
C LEU A 296 32.13 27.19 -13.96
N GLN A 297 31.23 27.07 -12.98
CA GLN A 297 31.57 26.84 -11.58
C GLN A 297 31.40 25.36 -11.17
N GLY A 298 31.03 24.48 -12.10
CA GLY A 298 30.80 23.06 -11.86
C GLY A 298 29.47 22.74 -11.17
N ARG A 299 28.52 23.69 -11.15
CA ARG A 299 27.17 23.49 -10.61
C ARG A 299 26.27 22.94 -11.70
N ALA A 300 25.49 21.90 -11.41
CA ALA A 300 24.48 21.41 -12.35
C ALA A 300 23.33 22.44 -12.47
N VAL A 301 23.07 22.94 -13.68
CA VAL A 301 22.05 23.95 -13.99
C VAL A 301 20.84 23.38 -14.73
N LEU A 302 20.90 22.10 -15.12
CA LEU A 302 19.89 21.39 -15.90
C LEU A 302 19.73 19.97 -15.36
N SER A 303 18.49 19.49 -15.24
CA SER A 303 18.18 18.06 -15.09
C SER A 303 17.02 17.68 -16.00
N ILE A 304 17.20 16.59 -16.74
CA ILE A 304 16.17 15.98 -17.60
C ILE A 304 16.13 14.49 -17.29
N ARG A 305 14.94 13.92 -17.31
CA ARG A 305 14.62 12.52 -17.05
C ARG A 305 14.53 11.75 -18.39
N GLY A 306 15.54 11.93 -19.24
CA GLY A 306 15.64 11.37 -20.59
C GLY A 306 16.84 11.95 -21.35
N GLY A 307 16.76 11.99 -22.68
CA GLY A 307 17.74 12.68 -23.55
C GLY A 307 17.68 14.21 -23.49
N PRO A 308 18.66 14.93 -24.09
CA PRO A 308 18.82 16.39 -23.94
C PRO A 308 17.63 17.25 -24.42
N ASP A 309 16.93 16.78 -25.45
CA ASP A 309 15.84 17.50 -26.11
C ASP A 309 14.48 17.28 -25.43
N SER A 310 14.43 16.30 -24.51
CA SER A 310 13.18 15.91 -23.89
C SER A 310 12.67 16.95 -22.90
N GLN A 311 11.36 17.12 -22.86
CA GLN A 311 10.64 17.86 -21.82
C GLN A 311 10.46 17.04 -20.53
N ALA A 312 10.88 15.77 -20.56
CA ALA A 312 10.78 14.76 -19.52
C ALA A 312 11.32 15.21 -18.16
N GLY A 313 10.43 15.64 -17.25
CA GLY A 313 10.82 16.16 -15.94
C GLY A 313 11.87 17.27 -16.02
N ARG A 314 11.91 17.98 -17.16
CA ARG A 314 12.92 18.98 -17.50
C ARG A 314 12.82 20.12 -16.52
N ILE A 315 13.93 20.38 -15.82
CA ILE A 315 14.09 21.55 -14.96
C ILE A 315 15.40 22.27 -15.26
N SER A 316 15.34 23.59 -15.32
CA SER A 316 16.52 24.46 -15.24
C SER A 316 16.60 25.09 -13.84
N LEU A 317 17.83 25.23 -13.31
CA LEU A 317 18.10 25.77 -11.98
C LEU A 317 18.87 27.08 -12.09
N GLN A 318 18.25 28.19 -11.68
CA GLN A 318 18.87 29.50 -11.61
C GLN A 318 19.25 29.82 -10.15
N TYR A 319 20.55 29.78 -9.86
CA TYR A 319 21.12 30.14 -8.56
C TYR A 319 21.19 31.67 -8.38
N VAL A 320 20.03 32.32 -8.23
CA VAL A 320 19.88 33.79 -8.22
C VAL A 320 20.76 34.46 -7.15
N ARG A 321 20.82 33.90 -5.95
CA ARG A 321 21.75 34.34 -4.89
C ARG A 321 22.04 33.21 -3.89
N PRO A 322 23.29 33.00 -3.46
CA PRO A 322 23.63 32.04 -2.41
C PRO A 322 23.20 32.57 -1.02
N PRO A 323 22.83 31.70 -0.06
CA PRO A 323 22.51 32.12 1.30
C PRO A 323 23.77 32.52 2.08
N ALA A 324 23.69 33.65 2.77
CA ALA A 324 24.75 34.26 3.56
C ALA A 324 24.29 34.54 5.00
N PRO A 325 25.18 34.82 5.97
CA PRO A 325 24.83 34.94 7.40
C PRO A 325 23.78 36.01 7.78
N ARG A 326 23.42 36.90 6.84
CA ARG A 326 22.34 37.90 7.00
C ARG A 326 21.45 38.00 5.76
N THR A 327 21.40 36.98 4.90
CA THR A 327 20.73 37.07 3.59
C THR A 327 20.21 35.71 3.14
N GLN A 328 18.91 35.60 2.90
CA GLN A 328 18.31 34.39 2.33
C GLN A 328 18.82 34.15 0.91
N GLY A 329 19.23 32.92 0.64
CA GLY A 329 19.50 32.42 -0.70
C GLY A 329 18.19 32.22 -1.47
N LEU A 330 18.25 32.36 -2.78
CA LEU A 330 17.13 32.07 -3.68
C LEU A 330 17.63 31.27 -4.86
N THR A 331 17.00 30.11 -5.05
CA THR A 331 17.11 29.32 -6.28
C THR A 331 15.73 29.27 -6.93
N ILE A 332 15.67 29.59 -8.22
CA ILE A 332 14.46 29.43 -9.03
C ILE A 332 14.65 28.16 -9.86
N VAL A 333 13.66 27.28 -9.82
CA VAL A 333 13.58 26.10 -10.69
C VAL A 333 12.44 26.33 -11.65
N THR A 334 12.69 26.20 -12.95
CA THR A 334 11.68 26.39 -14.00
C THR A 334 11.41 25.05 -14.68
N ASP A 335 10.13 24.66 -14.81
CA ASP A 335 9.74 23.43 -15.51
C ASP A 335 9.63 23.62 -17.04
N ALA A 336 9.37 22.52 -17.76
CA ALA A 336 9.17 22.55 -19.21
C ALA A 336 8.09 23.55 -19.66
N ARG A 337 7.00 23.67 -18.89
CA ARG A 337 5.86 24.57 -19.14
C ARG A 337 6.14 26.02 -18.69
N GLN A 338 7.41 26.38 -18.47
CA GLN A 338 7.89 27.68 -17.99
C GLN A 338 7.34 28.12 -16.61
N ARG A 339 6.77 27.19 -15.84
CA ARG A 339 6.25 27.49 -14.51
C ARG A 339 7.41 27.48 -13.51
N GLN A 340 7.43 28.46 -12.61
CA GLN A 340 8.49 28.63 -11.63
C GLN A 340 8.13 28.03 -10.27
N THR A 341 9.09 27.34 -9.67
CA THR A 341 9.16 27.02 -8.25
C THR A 341 10.30 27.83 -7.61
N ARG A 342 10.03 28.52 -6.50
CA ARG A 342 10.99 29.38 -5.80
C ARG A 342 11.35 28.76 -4.46
N PHE A 343 12.64 28.56 -4.25
CA PHE A 343 13.20 27.99 -3.03
C PHE A 343 13.97 29.06 -2.26
N GLU A 344 13.40 29.51 -1.14
CA GLU A 344 14.07 30.41 -0.21
C GLU A 344 14.87 29.56 0.78
N THR A 345 16.18 29.83 0.90
CA THR A 345 17.10 29.04 1.71
C THR A 345 17.89 29.92 2.67
N ALA A 346 18.35 29.36 3.78
CA ALA A 346 19.20 30.04 4.75
C ALA A 346 20.44 29.19 5.08
N ARG A 347 21.42 29.80 5.76
CA ARG A 347 22.60 29.12 6.28
C ARG A 347 22.60 29.21 7.81
N GLN A 348 22.47 28.07 8.49
CA GLN A 348 22.39 27.95 9.96
C GLN A 348 23.48 26.97 10.43
N ASP A 349 24.32 27.38 11.38
CA ASP A 349 25.52 26.62 11.82
C ASP A 349 26.31 25.99 10.66
N GLY A 350 26.60 26.81 9.65
CA GLY A 350 27.27 26.40 8.41
C GLY A 350 26.42 25.57 7.43
N ARG A 351 25.37 24.86 7.88
CA ARG A 351 24.45 24.03 7.07
C ARG A 351 23.48 24.87 6.24
N TYR A 352 23.09 24.39 5.07
CA TYR A 352 21.98 24.94 4.31
C TYR A 352 20.63 24.36 4.77
N VAL A 353 19.60 25.20 4.82
CA VAL A 353 18.22 24.81 5.19
C VAL A 353 17.21 25.46 4.24
N LEU A 354 16.10 24.76 3.97
CA LEU A 354 15.01 25.23 3.11
C LEU A 354 13.92 25.87 3.96
N THR A 355 13.73 27.19 3.86
CA THR A 355 12.77 27.94 4.69
C THR A 355 11.41 28.09 4.02
N ARG A 356 11.34 28.14 2.68
CA ARG A 356 10.07 28.26 1.95
C ARG A 356 10.13 27.68 0.54
N VAL A 357 9.01 27.11 0.09
CA VAL A 357 8.74 26.75 -1.31
C VAL A 357 7.46 27.44 -1.80
N ALA A 358 7.53 28.16 -2.91
CA ALA A 358 6.37 28.85 -3.51
C ALA A 358 6.33 28.69 -5.04
N GLY A 359 5.15 28.84 -5.64
CA GLY A 359 4.94 28.68 -7.08
C GLY A 359 4.40 27.29 -7.46
N ALA A 360 4.70 26.83 -8.68
CA ALA A 360 4.26 25.51 -9.16
C ALA A 360 5.09 24.36 -8.54
N GLY A 361 4.61 23.12 -8.64
CA GLY A 361 5.39 21.94 -8.27
C GLY A 361 6.41 21.56 -9.36
N CYS A 362 7.58 21.05 -8.96
CA CYS A 362 8.63 20.59 -9.87
C CYS A 362 9.13 19.18 -9.56
N ALA A 363 9.74 18.52 -10.55
CA ALA A 363 10.18 17.13 -10.45
C ALA A 363 11.29 16.94 -9.40
N GLY A 364 11.11 15.99 -8.48
CA GLY A 364 12.07 15.68 -7.41
C GLY A 364 12.20 16.74 -6.31
N CYS A 365 11.34 17.76 -6.32
CA CYS A 365 11.40 18.93 -5.44
C CYS A 365 10.71 18.72 -4.08
N ALA A 366 10.90 19.66 -3.14
CA ALA A 366 9.98 19.86 -2.01
C ALA A 366 8.65 20.47 -2.51
N ALA A 367 7.54 20.17 -1.81
CA ALA A 367 6.21 20.61 -2.21
C ALA A 367 5.99 22.13 -2.04
N PRO A 368 5.35 22.83 -3.00
CA PRO A 368 4.92 24.22 -2.82
C PRO A 368 4.00 24.42 -1.61
N GLY A 369 4.00 25.63 -1.05
CA GLY A 369 3.29 25.94 0.19
C GLY A 369 4.09 25.59 1.46
N SER A 370 5.12 24.74 1.35
CA SER A 370 6.03 24.42 2.45
C SER A 370 6.66 25.67 3.05
N GLN A 371 6.48 25.87 4.35
CA GLN A 371 7.08 26.93 5.15
C GLN A 371 7.66 26.29 6.42
N ALA A 372 8.95 26.54 6.70
CA ALA A 372 9.67 25.86 7.77
C ALA A 372 10.61 26.77 8.56
N SER A 373 10.66 26.55 9.89
CA SER A 373 11.54 27.26 10.82
C SER A 373 12.56 26.31 11.45
N TYR A 374 13.72 26.86 11.82
CA TYR A 374 14.89 26.11 12.28
C TYR A 374 15.49 26.75 13.53
N ASP A 375 16.22 25.97 14.32
CA ASP A 375 17.06 26.50 15.39
C ASP A 375 18.43 26.98 14.90
N GLY A 376 19.22 27.57 15.80
CA GLY A 376 20.57 28.06 15.50
C GLY A 376 21.59 26.97 15.13
N GLN A 377 21.23 25.68 15.18
CA GLN A 377 22.02 24.53 14.73
C GLN A 377 21.48 23.95 13.41
N GLY A 378 20.52 24.62 12.77
CA GLY A 378 19.88 24.21 11.53
C GLY A 378 18.95 23.00 11.68
N ARG A 379 18.46 22.69 12.89
CA ARG A 379 17.50 21.61 13.13
C ARG A 379 16.07 22.11 12.94
N LEU A 380 15.23 21.31 12.28
CA LEU A 380 13.82 21.66 12.05
C LEU A 380 13.08 21.84 13.38
N ARG A 381 12.38 22.97 13.53
CA ARG A 381 11.49 23.32 14.64
C ARG A 381 10.02 23.27 14.25
N GLU A 382 9.69 23.70 13.04
CA GLU A 382 8.30 23.79 12.57
C GLU A 382 8.24 23.62 11.07
N ILE A 383 7.17 23.00 10.58
CA ILE A 383 6.80 22.94 9.16
C ILE A 383 5.28 22.95 9.01
N ASN A 384 4.72 23.90 8.27
CA ASN A 384 3.27 23.99 7.98
C ASN A 384 2.38 23.86 9.24
N GLY A 385 2.76 24.50 10.33
CA GLY A 385 2.07 24.43 11.64
C GLY A 385 2.37 23.17 12.47
N ALA A 386 3.06 22.16 11.92
CA ALA A 386 3.54 21.01 12.68
C ALA A 386 4.84 21.36 13.45
N ARG A 387 4.82 21.30 14.78
CA ARG A 387 5.92 21.75 15.67
C ARG A 387 6.69 20.58 16.29
N LEU A 388 8.00 20.72 16.39
CA LEU A 388 8.95 19.74 16.93
C LEU A 388 9.69 20.31 18.14
N GLN A 389 9.55 19.67 19.31
CA GLN A 389 10.33 19.98 20.50
C GLN A 389 11.38 18.91 20.79
N ARG A 390 12.53 19.34 21.34
CA ARG A 390 13.77 18.57 21.40
C ARG A 390 14.48 18.76 22.73
N ASP A 391 15.26 17.76 23.15
CA ASP A 391 16.15 17.90 24.31
C ASP A 391 17.53 18.49 23.94
N ALA A 392 18.41 18.61 24.93
CA ALA A 392 19.77 19.14 24.76
C ALA A 392 20.69 18.29 23.85
N SER A 393 20.39 17.00 23.64
CA SER A 393 21.08 16.14 22.66
C SER A 393 20.56 16.35 21.23
N GLY A 394 19.36 16.91 21.08
CA GLY A 394 18.67 17.15 19.82
C GLY A 394 17.54 16.17 19.52
N ALA A 395 17.48 15.04 20.23
CA ALA A 395 16.43 14.03 20.05
C ALA A 395 15.02 14.65 20.17
N ILE A 396 14.13 14.28 19.24
CA ILE A 396 12.73 14.71 19.25
C ILE A 396 12.06 14.13 20.49
N ARG A 397 11.45 15.00 21.30
CA ARG A 397 10.68 14.64 22.50
C ARG A 397 9.20 14.84 22.34
N GLN A 398 8.81 15.80 21.52
CA GLN A 398 7.42 16.14 21.28
C GLN A 398 7.21 16.52 19.80
N LEU A 399 6.12 16.05 19.22
CA LEU A 399 5.64 16.43 17.89
C LEU A 399 4.17 16.82 17.99
N GLU A 400 3.83 17.99 17.48
CA GLU A 400 2.48 18.56 17.48
C GLU A 400 2.07 18.79 16.03
N PRO A 401 1.28 17.90 15.38
CA PRO A 401 0.96 18.05 13.96
C PRO A 401 -0.03 19.21 13.70
N GLY A 402 0.10 19.88 12.54
CA GLY A 402 -0.64 21.11 12.22
C GLY A 402 -2.12 20.92 11.85
N ALA A 403 -2.48 19.79 11.23
CA ALA A 403 -3.86 19.45 10.84
C ALA A 403 -4.15 17.96 11.11
N PRO A 404 -4.21 17.53 12.39
CA PRO A 404 -4.13 16.11 12.77
C PRO A 404 -5.44 15.32 12.67
N GLY A 405 -6.61 15.95 12.56
CA GLY A 405 -7.92 15.32 12.80
C GLY A 405 -8.16 14.86 14.26
N TRP A 406 -7.30 15.31 15.18
CA TRP A 406 -7.32 15.04 16.61
C TRP A 406 -6.96 16.34 17.35
N PRO A 407 -7.89 17.00 18.08
CA PRO A 407 -7.71 18.39 18.47
C PRO A 407 -6.56 18.54 19.47
N ALA A 408 -5.70 19.54 19.24
CA ALA A 408 -4.47 19.77 20.02
C ALA A 408 -3.60 18.51 20.23
N LEU A 409 -3.42 17.70 19.18
CA LEU A 409 -2.61 16.48 19.24
C LEU A 409 -1.14 16.75 19.59
N VAL A 410 -0.64 16.03 20.58
CA VAL A 410 0.74 16.05 21.04
C VAL A 410 1.29 14.63 21.18
N LEU A 411 2.17 14.20 20.28
CA LEU A 411 2.89 12.93 20.33
C LEU A 411 4.19 13.10 21.14
N ARG A 412 4.55 12.14 22.00
CA ARG A 412 5.76 12.22 22.87
C ARG A 412 6.61 10.97 22.81
N TYR A 413 7.94 11.15 22.84
CA TYR A 413 8.91 10.11 22.47
C TYR A 413 10.01 9.85 23.50
N ARG A 414 10.34 8.56 23.65
CA ARG A 414 11.51 8.05 24.38
C ARG A 414 12.82 8.38 23.63
N PRO A 415 14.01 8.26 24.27
CA PRO A 415 15.29 8.58 23.62
C PRO A 415 15.61 7.66 22.42
N ASP A 416 15.01 6.48 22.40
CA ASP A 416 15.10 5.44 21.37
C ASP A 416 14.14 5.65 20.19
N GLY A 417 13.28 6.68 20.23
CA GLY A 417 12.29 6.97 19.20
C GLY A 417 10.93 6.28 19.37
N LEU A 418 10.73 5.43 20.39
CA LEU A 418 9.41 4.83 20.67
C LEU A 418 8.43 5.88 21.22
N ARG A 419 7.15 5.80 20.82
CA ARG A 419 6.07 6.67 21.30
C ARG A 419 5.73 6.35 22.76
N ALA A 420 6.21 7.17 23.69
CA ALA A 420 5.98 7.02 25.13
C ALA A 420 4.53 7.31 25.53
N SER A 421 3.95 8.33 24.90
CA SER A 421 2.56 8.73 25.08
C SER A 421 2.11 9.59 23.91
N TRP A 422 0.82 9.82 23.82
CA TRP A 422 0.24 10.90 23.03
C TRP A 422 -0.88 11.57 23.84
N SER A 423 -1.30 12.77 23.46
CA SER A 423 -2.46 13.41 24.07
C SER A 423 -3.23 14.28 23.08
N SER A 424 -4.55 14.35 23.23
CA SER A 424 -5.45 15.25 22.51
C SER A 424 -6.37 15.97 23.50
N ALA A 425 -6.90 17.14 23.14
CA ALA A 425 -7.96 17.80 23.89
C ALA A 425 -9.27 16.97 23.97
N LEU A 426 -9.49 16.03 23.04
CA LEU A 426 -10.67 15.15 23.03
C LEU A 426 -10.52 13.95 23.98
N THR A 427 -9.32 13.39 24.11
CA THR A 427 -9.08 12.07 24.74
C THR A 427 -8.05 12.08 25.88
N GLY A 428 -7.65 13.27 26.33
CA GLY A 428 -6.63 13.43 27.36
C GLY A 428 -5.27 12.85 26.92
N SER A 429 -4.55 12.22 27.84
CA SER A 429 -3.26 11.56 27.58
C SER A 429 -3.38 10.03 27.62
N GLU A 430 -2.88 9.36 26.59
CA GLU A 430 -2.71 7.90 26.54
C GLU A 430 -1.21 7.56 26.58
N ARG A 431 -0.83 6.58 27.41
CA ARG A 431 0.56 6.21 27.68
C ARG A 431 0.80 4.74 27.35
N MET A 432 1.96 4.44 26.77
CA MET A 432 2.40 3.08 26.47
C MET A 432 3.66 2.74 27.25
N LEU A 433 3.58 1.71 28.09
CA LEU A 433 4.72 1.10 28.76
C LEU A 433 5.20 -0.10 27.94
N TYR A 434 6.51 -0.36 27.95
CA TYR A 434 7.15 -1.37 27.12
C TYR A 434 8.06 -2.28 27.95
N GLU A 435 8.12 -3.57 27.59
CA GLU A 435 9.09 -4.52 28.13
C GLU A 435 10.54 -4.14 27.75
N ALA A 436 11.52 -4.82 28.37
CA ALA A 436 12.92 -4.77 27.94
C ALA A 436 13.16 -5.20 26.47
N ARG A 437 12.23 -5.96 25.88
CA ARG A 437 12.21 -6.36 24.46
C ARG A 437 11.55 -5.33 23.53
N SER A 438 11.12 -4.18 24.06
CA SER A 438 10.31 -3.16 23.36
C SER A 438 8.92 -3.64 22.87
N LEU A 439 8.40 -4.74 23.43
CA LEU A 439 7.00 -5.15 23.26
C LEU A 439 6.07 -4.31 24.17
N PRO A 440 4.83 -3.99 23.76
CA PRO A 440 3.87 -3.26 24.60
C PRO A 440 3.49 -4.02 25.88
N ALA A 441 3.86 -3.51 27.05
CA ALA A 441 3.56 -4.15 28.33
C ALA A 441 2.20 -3.67 28.91
N GLN A 442 1.90 -2.38 28.80
CA GLN A 442 0.65 -1.80 29.31
C GLN A 442 0.28 -0.51 28.57
N ARG A 443 -0.97 -0.42 28.11
CA ARG A 443 -1.64 0.79 27.62
C ARG A 443 -2.43 1.40 28.78
N VAL A 444 -2.34 2.72 28.99
CA VAL A 444 -3.05 3.43 30.08
C VAL A 444 -3.70 4.70 29.52
N TRP A 445 -4.98 4.91 29.82
CA TRP A 445 -5.77 6.05 29.36
C TRP A 445 -5.94 7.14 30.42
N ALA A 446 -6.36 8.32 29.99
CA ALA A 446 -6.44 9.53 30.80
C ALA A 446 -7.45 9.46 31.96
N ASN A 447 -8.44 8.57 31.87
CA ASN A 447 -9.44 8.31 32.90
C ASN A 447 -8.97 7.30 33.98
N GLY A 448 -7.79 6.68 33.78
CA GLY A 448 -7.23 5.66 34.68
C GLY A 448 -7.43 4.22 34.21
N ASP A 449 -8.18 3.98 33.14
CA ASP A 449 -8.32 2.64 32.55
C ASP A 449 -6.96 2.14 32.04
N SER A 450 -6.78 0.81 31.97
CA SER A 450 -5.58 0.22 31.38
C SER A 450 -5.80 -1.19 30.83
N ALA A 451 -5.01 -1.53 29.81
CA ALA A 451 -4.89 -2.87 29.26
C ALA A 451 -3.43 -3.34 29.39
N ALA A 452 -3.20 -4.49 30.01
CA ALA A 452 -1.89 -5.08 30.24
C ALA A 452 -1.75 -6.39 29.47
N TYR A 453 -0.59 -6.58 28.83
CA TYR A 453 -0.33 -7.68 27.90
C TYR A 453 0.79 -8.58 28.45
N GLN A 454 0.72 -9.88 28.15
CA GLN A 454 1.78 -10.84 28.44
C GLN A 454 2.02 -11.75 27.24
N TYR A 455 3.29 -11.97 26.89
CA TYR A 455 3.72 -12.72 25.71
C TYR A 455 4.57 -13.93 26.09
N ASP A 456 4.62 -14.90 25.19
CA ASP A 456 5.53 -16.04 25.30
C ASP A 456 6.99 -15.71 24.87
N ALA A 457 7.80 -16.75 24.68
CA ALA A 457 9.17 -16.63 24.22
C ALA A 457 9.30 -16.25 22.74
N GLN A 458 8.24 -16.48 21.93
CA GLN A 458 8.16 -16.13 20.51
C GLN A 458 7.59 -14.72 20.29
N GLY A 459 6.93 -14.14 21.30
CA GLY A 459 6.27 -12.83 21.22
C GLY A 459 4.77 -12.92 20.91
N ARG A 460 4.16 -14.11 20.92
CA ARG A 460 2.70 -14.26 20.77
C ARG A 460 2.00 -13.91 22.09
N PRO A 461 0.84 -13.24 22.08
CA PRO A 461 0.11 -12.91 23.30
C PRO A 461 -0.48 -14.18 23.95
N LEU A 462 -0.26 -14.33 25.26
CA LEU A 462 -0.85 -15.41 26.07
C LEU A 462 -2.01 -14.91 26.94
N ARG A 463 -1.94 -13.65 27.38
CA ARG A 463 -2.87 -13.08 28.36
C ARG A 463 -3.03 -11.58 28.16
N LEU A 464 -4.26 -11.12 28.26
CA LEU A 464 -4.68 -9.73 28.24
C LEU A 464 -5.50 -9.48 29.52
N VAL A 465 -5.13 -8.46 30.30
CA VAL A 465 -5.87 -8.04 31.50
C VAL A 465 -6.30 -6.60 31.32
N GLU A 466 -7.60 -6.37 31.32
CA GLU A 466 -8.24 -5.08 31.05
C GLU A 466 -8.88 -4.56 32.34
N LYS A 467 -8.79 -3.25 32.57
CA LYS A 467 -9.27 -2.60 33.79
C LYS A 467 -9.89 -1.27 33.44
N GLY A 468 -11.14 -1.09 33.83
CA GLY A 468 -11.89 0.15 33.67
C GLY A 468 -13.21 0.10 34.45
N ALA A 469 -13.78 1.27 34.72
CA ALA A 469 -15.02 1.43 35.50
C ALA A 469 -15.07 0.68 36.86
N GLY A 470 -13.91 0.44 37.49
CA GLY A 470 -13.78 -0.33 38.74
C GLY A 470 -13.80 -1.86 38.58
N ALA A 471 -14.00 -2.37 37.37
CA ALA A 471 -13.97 -3.79 37.04
C ALA A 471 -12.56 -4.26 36.58
N THR A 472 -12.40 -5.57 36.43
CA THR A 472 -11.24 -6.18 35.76
C THR A 472 -11.71 -7.38 34.93
N GLN A 473 -11.26 -7.44 33.68
CA GLN A 473 -11.49 -8.53 32.74
C GLN A 473 -10.16 -9.20 32.40
N GLU A 474 -10.20 -10.50 32.11
CA GLU A 474 -9.02 -11.27 31.71
C GLU A 474 -9.35 -12.20 30.54
N THR A 475 -8.57 -12.10 29.47
CA THR A 475 -8.59 -13.03 28.34
C THR A 475 -7.30 -13.83 28.32
N THR A 476 -7.39 -15.15 28.14
CA THR A 476 -6.22 -16.02 27.90
C THR A 476 -6.31 -16.74 26.56
N LEU A 477 -5.15 -16.95 25.93
CA LEU A 477 -4.98 -17.44 24.57
C LEU A 477 -4.06 -18.67 24.56
N GLN A 478 -4.39 -19.71 23.79
CA GLN A 478 -3.61 -20.94 23.69
C GLN A 478 -3.27 -21.24 22.23
N TRP A 479 -1.98 -21.52 21.95
CA TRP A 479 -1.43 -21.62 20.60
C TRP A 479 -0.83 -23.00 20.30
N ARG A 480 -0.89 -23.44 19.04
CA ARG A 480 -0.27 -24.67 18.52
C ARG A 480 0.40 -24.37 17.17
N GLY A 481 1.69 -24.03 17.18
CA GLY A 481 2.32 -23.39 16.02
C GLY A 481 1.84 -21.94 15.87
N GLY A 482 1.61 -21.45 14.65
CA GLY A 482 0.93 -20.17 14.44
C GLY A 482 -0.57 -20.19 14.78
N LEU A 483 -1.19 -21.36 14.94
CA LEU A 483 -2.64 -21.52 15.11
C LEU A 483 -3.13 -21.23 16.55
N LEU A 484 -4.14 -20.38 16.67
CA LEU A 484 -4.85 -20.07 17.93
C LEU A 484 -5.92 -21.14 18.21
N VAL A 485 -5.66 -22.07 19.12
CA VAL A 485 -6.54 -23.25 19.35
C VAL A 485 -7.61 -23.03 20.41
N ARG A 486 -7.42 -22.10 21.36
CA ARG A 486 -8.40 -21.82 22.42
C ARG A 486 -8.30 -20.40 22.95
N ILE A 487 -9.45 -19.86 23.33
CA ILE A 487 -9.64 -18.52 23.90
C ILE A 487 -10.56 -18.65 25.10
N VAL A 488 -10.18 -18.07 26.23
CA VAL A 488 -11.02 -18.02 27.44
C VAL A 488 -11.17 -16.57 27.87
N HIS A 489 -12.39 -16.06 27.74
CA HIS A 489 -12.84 -14.72 28.14
C HIS A 489 -14.06 -14.89 29.08
N PRO A 490 -14.36 -13.96 30.02
CA PRO A 490 -15.38 -14.22 31.04
C PRO A 490 -16.75 -14.54 30.45
N ASN A 491 -17.15 -13.76 29.44
CA ASN A 491 -18.43 -13.92 28.77
C ASN A 491 -18.46 -15.05 27.73
N GLU A 492 -17.31 -15.51 27.20
CA GLU A 492 -17.25 -16.45 26.06
C GLU A 492 -15.95 -17.28 26.07
N THR A 493 -16.06 -18.58 25.82
CA THR A 493 -14.92 -19.48 25.61
C THR A 493 -15.05 -20.10 24.23
N GLU A 494 -14.02 -19.94 23.41
CA GLU A 494 -13.96 -20.49 22.05
C GLU A 494 -12.87 -21.56 21.97
N SER A 495 -13.15 -22.66 21.30
CA SER A 495 -12.18 -23.72 20.98
C SER A 495 -12.21 -24.02 19.48
N ARG A 496 -11.03 -24.06 18.85
CA ARG A 496 -10.85 -24.23 17.41
C ARG A 496 -10.17 -25.56 17.09
N GLN A 497 -10.65 -26.22 16.05
CA GLN A 497 -9.97 -27.34 15.41
C GLN A 497 -9.69 -26.98 13.96
N TYR A 498 -8.49 -27.35 13.52
CA TYR A 498 -7.97 -27.02 12.21
C TYR A 498 -7.62 -28.30 11.46
N ASP A 499 -7.84 -28.31 10.14
CA ASP A 499 -7.50 -29.43 9.27
C ASP A 499 -5.98 -29.50 8.93
N ARG A 500 -5.62 -30.30 7.91
CA ARG A 500 -4.22 -30.48 7.46
C ARG A 500 -3.67 -29.31 6.63
N GLN A 501 -4.55 -28.47 6.07
CA GLN A 501 -4.21 -27.19 5.43
C GLN A 501 -4.34 -26.03 6.44
N GLY A 502 -4.62 -26.34 7.70
CA GLY A 502 -4.77 -25.37 8.79
C GLY A 502 -6.04 -24.51 8.71
N LYS A 503 -6.96 -24.75 7.77
CA LYS A 503 -8.26 -24.05 7.72
C LYS A 503 -9.17 -24.53 8.88
N LEU A 504 -10.08 -23.68 9.33
CA LEU A 504 -10.89 -23.88 10.54
C LEU A 504 -11.98 -24.93 10.31
N SER A 505 -11.72 -26.21 10.60
CA SER A 505 -12.67 -27.29 10.33
C SER A 505 -13.81 -27.38 11.36
N ARG A 506 -13.61 -26.92 12.59
CA ARG A 506 -14.65 -26.87 13.64
C ARG A 506 -14.43 -25.74 14.63
N ARG A 507 -15.51 -25.05 14.99
CA ARG A 507 -15.56 -24.06 16.07
C ARG A 507 -16.58 -24.49 17.12
N SER A 508 -16.19 -24.48 18.38
CA SER A 508 -17.05 -24.76 19.54
C SER A 508 -17.04 -23.57 20.50
N VAL A 509 -18.22 -23.10 20.90
CA VAL A 509 -18.40 -21.90 21.72
C VAL A 509 -19.23 -22.21 22.96
N GLU A 510 -18.78 -21.72 24.11
CA GLU A 510 -19.51 -21.72 25.38
C GLU A 510 -19.54 -20.31 26.00
N ARG A 511 -20.74 -19.70 26.10
CA ARG A 511 -20.90 -18.29 26.45
C ARG A 511 -22.07 -17.98 27.37
N ALA A 512 -22.08 -16.77 27.94
CA ALA A 512 -23.27 -16.25 28.62
C ALA A 512 -24.44 -16.13 27.64
N SER A 513 -25.67 -16.36 28.11
CA SER A 513 -26.90 -16.06 27.36
C SER A 513 -27.56 -14.79 27.89
N SER A 514 -28.34 -14.10 27.06
CA SER A 514 -29.27 -13.07 27.49
C SER A 514 -30.38 -13.67 28.39
N HIS A 515 -30.95 -14.81 27.99
CA HIS A 515 -32.17 -15.42 28.55
C HIS A 515 -31.95 -16.34 29.77
N SER A 516 -30.81 -17.05 29.84
CA SER A 516 -30.57 -18.11 30.83
C SER A 516 -29.35 -17.86 31.71
N HIS A 517 -29.40 -18.36 32.96
CA HIS A 517 -28.23 -18.46 33.84
C HIS A 517 -27.31 -19.63 33.47
N ALA A 518 -27.80 -20.62 32.73
CA ALA A 518 -26.96 -21.64 32.12
C ALA A 518 -26.21 -21.05 30.92
N ARG A 519 -24.94 -21.41 30.74
CA ARG A 519 -24.14 -20.97 29.59
C ARG A 519 -24.67 -21.63 28.31
N LEU A 520 -24.90 -20.83 27.28
CA LEU A 520 -25.22 -21.30 25.95
C LEU A 520 -24.01 -22.02 25.36
N ARG A 521 -24.25 -23.18 24.74
CA ARG A 521 -23.22 -23.99 24.08
C ARG A 521 -23.65 -24.31 22.65
N TYR A 522 -22.76 -24.10 21.69
CA TYR A 522 -22.97 -24.50 20.31
C TYR A 522 -21.68 -24.94 19.63
N THR A 523 -21.80 -25.63 18.50
CA THR A 523 -20.68 -26.08 17.67
C THR A 523 -21.10 -26.08 16.22
N GLU A 524 -20.20 -25.63 15.36
CA GLU A 524 -20.37 -25.58 13.91
C GLU A 524 -19.10 -26.12 13.25
N SER A 525 -19.22 -26.59 12.00
CA SER A 525 -18.10 -27.15 11.27
C SER A 525 -18.16 -26.80 9.79
N PHE A 526 -16.97 -26.73 9.19
CA PHE A 526 -16.77 -26.17 7.87
C PHE A 526 -16.09 -27.22 6.98
N GLU A 527 -16.64 -27.40 5.78
CA GLU A 527 -16.03 -28.20 4.72
C GLU A 527 -15.45 -27.23 3.70
N TYR A 528 -14.18 -27.39 3.36
CA TYR A 528 -13.48 -26.62 2.34
C TYR A 528 -13.16 -27.48 1.11
N ASP A 529 -13.05 -26.86 -0.05
CA ASP A 529 -12.48 -27.51 -1.23
C ASP A 529 -10.94 -27.52 -1.18
N ARG A 530 -10.30 -28.11 -2.19
CA ARG A 530 -8.82 -28.17 -2.29
C ARG A 530 -8.13 -26.81 -2.42
N HIS A 531 -8.88 -25.74 -2.71
CA HIS A 531 -8.42 -24.36 -2.81
C HIS A 531 -8.68 -23.58 -1.51
N GLY A 532 -9.25 -24.22 -0.48
CA GLY A 532 -9.53 -23.60 0.81
C GLY A 532 -10.81 -22.76 0.84
N ARG A 533 -11.66 -22.83 -0.19
CA ARG A 533 -12.94 -22.13 -0.26
C ARG A 533 -14.02 -22.93 0.44
N MET A 534 -14.94 -22.25 1.15
CA MET A 534 -15.99 -22.94 1.90
C MET A 534 -17.00 -23.61 0.96
N LEU A 535 -17.14 -24.94 1.04
CA LEU A 535 -18.19 -25.70 0.36
C LEU A 535 -19.47 -25.79 1.22
N ARG A 536 -19.30 -25.96 2.53
CA ARG A 536 -20.42 -26.14 3.45
C ARG A 536 -20.13 -25.56 4.83
N HIS A 537 -21.12 -24.85 5.38
CA HIS A 537 -21.22 -24.50 6.79
C HIS A 537 -22.31 -25.36 7.42
N HIS A 538 -21.92 -26.33 8.25
CA HIS A 538 -22.86 -27.09 9.08
C HIS A 538 -23.35 -26.18 10.20
N LEU A 539 -24.65 -25.88 10.19
CA LEU A 539 -25.23 -24.86 11.05
C LEU A 539 -25.39 -25.37 12.48
N PRO A 540 -25.09 -24.56 13.52
CA PRO A 540 -25.22 -24.97 14.91
C PRO A 540 -26.68 -25.23 15.32
N GLU A 541 -27.66 -24.64 14.64
CA GLU A 541 -29.09 -24.93 14.81
C GLU A 541 -29.60 -26.16 14.05
N GLY A 542 -28.74 -26.82 13.25
CA GLY A 542 -29.10 -27.93 12.36
C GLY A 542 -29.27 -27.51 10.90
N GLY A 543 -29.11 -28.48 9.99
CA GLY A 543 -29.01 -28.22 8.55
C GLY A 543 -27.63 -27.69 8.14
N SER A 544 -27.53 -27.15 6.92
CA SER A 544 -26.28 -26.58 6.40
C SER A 544 -26.50 -25.54 5.32
N LEU A 545 -25.72 -24.46 5.31
CA LEU A 545 -25.52 -23.65 4.09
C LEU A 545 -24.52 -24.38 3.20
N SER A 546 -24.86 -24.54 1.92
CA SER A 546 -24.01 -25.14 0.88
C SER A 546 -23.74 -24.13 -0.22
N TYR A 547 -22.46 -23.87 -0.47
CA TYR A 547 -21.96 -22.85 -1.38
C TYR A 547 -21.50 -23.51 -2.68
N ARG A 548 -22.08 -23.09 -3.80
CA ARG A 548 -21.79 -23.63 -5.14
C ARG A 548 -20.88 -22.66 -5.86
N TRP A 549 -19.63 -23.07 -6.06
CA TRP A 549 -18.64 -22.28 -6.80
C TRP A 549 -18.64 -22.64 -8.29
N GLY A 550 -18.52 -21.65 -9.16
CA GLY A 550 -18.35 -21.82 -10.60
C GLY A 550 -16.93 -22.27 -10.97
N ALA A 551 -16.74 -22.67 -12.23
CA ALA A 551 -15.41 -22.97 -12.77
C ALA A 551 -14.50 -21.73 -12.77
N ASP A 552 -15.11 -20.56 -12.99
CA ASP A 552 -14.55 -19.21 -12.83
C ASP A 552 -14.36 -18.79 -11.35
N HIS A 553 -14.57 -19.71 -10.41
CA HIS A 553 -14.46 -19.53 -8.97
C HIS A 553 -15.48 -18.56 -8.34
N ARG A 554 -16.55 -18.24 -9.09
CA ARG A 554 -17.66 -17.35 -8.68
C ARG A 554 -18.61 -18.03 -7.73
N LEU A 555 -19.20 -17.30 -6.79
CA LEU A 555 -20.31 -17.79 -5.97
C LEU A 555 -21.57 -17.91 -6.84
N ALA A 556 -21.64 -19.03 -7.56
CA ALA A 556 -22.69 -19.36 -8.53
C ALA A 556 -24.03 -19.70 -7.86
N GLY A 557 -24.03 -20.04 -6.57
CA GLY A 557 -25.25 -20.10 -5.76
C GLY A 557 -25.00 -20.36 -4.27
N ILE A 558 -25.94 -19.92 -3.44
CA ILE A 558 -26.06 -20.32 -2.03
C ILE A 558 -27.37 -21.10 -1.89
N SER A 559 -27.30 -22.28 -1.29
CA SER A 559 -28.47 -23.09 -0.95
C SER A 559 -28.50 -23.41 0.54
N TRP A 560 -29.67 -23.35 1.15
CA TRP A 560 -29.90 -23.76 2.53
C TRP A 560 -30.55 -25.14 2.53
N ARG A 561 -29.88 -26.11 3.17
CA ARG A 561 -30.49 -27.39 3.54
C ARG A 561 -31.00 -27.28 4.97
N ASP A 562 -32.28 -27.51 5.19
CA ASP A 562 -32.88 -27.49 6.52
C ASP A 562 -32.62 -28.80 7.31
N ALA A 563 -33.10 -28.83 8.55
CA ALA A 563 -32.97 -29.99 9.45
C ALA A 563 -33.82 -31.21 9.01
N GLY A 564 -34.84 -31.02 8.17
CA GLY A 564 -35.58 -32.12 7.53
C GLY A 564 -34.87 -32.65 6.27
N GLY A 565 -33.81 -31.97 5.82
CA GLY A 565 -33.03 -32.35 4.64
C GLY A 565 -33.54 -31.76 3.33
N GLN A 566 -34.64 -30.98 3.34
CA GLN A 566 -35.11 -30.26 2.15
C GLN A 566 -34.11 -29.14 1.81
N VAL A 567 -33.98 -28.83 0.52
CA VAL A 567 -33.05 -27.81 0.01
C VAL A 567 -33.85 -26.66 -0.60
N HIS A 568 -33.50 -25.45 -0.18
CA HIS A 568 -34.08 -24.19 -0.63
C HIS A 568 -32.95 -23.37 -1.29
N SER A 569 -33.17 -22.83 -2.49
CA SER A 569 -32.22 -21.85 -3.04
C SER A 569 -32.36 -20.53 -2.29
N VAL A 570 -31.24 -19.88 -1.99
CA VAL A 570 -31.20 -18.53 -1.41
C VAL A 570 -30.97 -17.52 -2.52
N MET A 571 -29.89 -17.75 -3.29
CA MET A 571 -29.55 -17.02 -4.50
C MET A 571 -28.81 -17.94 -5.47
N ASP A 572 -29.00 -17.71 -6.76
CA ASP A 572 -28.20 -18.27 -7.84
C ASP A 572 -27.72 -17.10 -8.74
N SER A 573 -26.46 -17.17 -9.17
CA SER A 573 -25.86 -16.18 -10.09
C SER A 573 -25.43 -16.84 -11.40
N ALA A 574 -25.56 -16.09 -12.50
CA ALA A 574 -25.16 -16.54 -13.82
C ALA A 574 -23.82 -15.88 -14.23
N PRO A 575 -22.83 -16.65 -14.68
CA PRO A 575 -21.64 -16.08 -15.33
C PRO A 575 -22.07 -15.19 -16.49
N GLY A 576 -21.55 -13.96 -16.54
CA GLY A 576 -21.89 -13.01 -17.61
C GLY A 576 -23.16 -12.18 -17.40
N GLN A 577 -23.79 -12.21 -16.22
CA GLN A 577 -24.88 -11.28 -15.87
C GLN A 577 -24.50 -10.40 -14.67
N ALA A 578 -24.77 -9.10 -14.77
CA ALA A 578 -24.52 -8.15 -13.69
C ALA A 578 -25.69 -8.15 -12.69
N GLY A 579 -25.73 -9.15 -11.81
CA GLY A 579 -26.85 -9.38 -10.92
C GLY A 579 -26.88 -10.77 -10.29
N TYR A 580 -27.99 -11.10 -9.64
CA TYR A 580 -28.31 -12.45 -9.15
C TYR A 580 -29.82 -12.60 -8.94
N CYS A 581 -30.31 -13.83 -9.04
CA CYS A 581 -31.71 -14.18 -8.80
C CYS A 581 -31.85 -14.85 -7.43
N TYR A 582 -32.89 -14.49 -6.70
CA TYR A 582 -33.22 -15.04 -5.39
C TYR A 582 -34.11 -16.29 -5.54
N GLY A 583 -34.13 -17.15 -4.52
CA GLY A 583 -34.94 -18.38 -4.52
C GLY A 583 -36.46 -18.20 -4.67
N ASN A 584 -36.98 -16.96 -4.62
CA ASN A 584 -38.38 -16.62 -4.88
C ASN A 584 -38.67 -16.17 -6.32
N GLY A 585 -37.68 -16.17 -7.22
CA GLY A 585 -37.85 -15.82 -8.63
C GLY A 585 -37.82 -14.32 -8.96
N LEU A 586 -37.49 -13.45 -8.00
CA LEU A 586 -37.06 -12.09 -8.28
C LEU A 586 -35.57 -12.06 -8.64
N CYS A 587 -35.17 -11.14 -9.51
CA CYS A 587 -33.78 -10.96 -9.93
C CYS A 587 -33.36 -9.49 -9.79
N LEU A 588 -32.23 -9.26 -9.13
CA LEU A 588 -31.57 -7.96 -9.05
C LEU A 588 -30.63 -7.80 -10.25
N LYS A 589 -30.77 -6.68 -10.97
CA LYS A 589 -29.94 -6.27 -12.12
C LYS A 589 -29.18 -4.99 -11.79
N THR A 590 -27.97 -4.81 -12.33
CA THR A 590 -27.10 -3.65 -12.05
C THR A 590 -26.71 -2.92 -13.33
N VAL A 591 -27.12 -1.65 -13.43
CA VAL A 591 -26.90 -0.74 -14.58
C VAL A 591 -26.13 0.52 -14.14
N LEU A 592 -25.76 1.42 -15.06
CA LEU A 592 -24.33 1.67 -15.23
C LEU A 592 -23.89 3.01 -15.84
N GLY A 593 -22.73 3.52 -15.42
CA GLY A 593 -22.19 4.81 -15.85
C GLY A 593 -20.80 4.80 -16.51
N GLU A 594 -20.54 5.91 -17.19
CA GLU A 594 -19.43 6.24 -18.11
C GLU A 594 -17.98 6.17 -17.59
N HIS A 595 -17.69 5.58 -16.43
CA HIS A 595 -16.31 5.50 -15.88
C HIS A 595 -15.99 4.25 -15.05
N GLY A 596 -16.87 3.23 -15.01
CA GLY A 596 -16.67 2.11 -14.07
C GLY A 596 -17.52 2.12 -12.83
N GLN A 597 -18.33 3.15 -12.56
CA GLN A 597 -19.28 3.13 -11.45
C GLN A 597 -20.69 2.69 -11.89
N ALA A 598 -21.34 1.88 -11.04
CA ALA A 598 -22.73 1.50 -11.14
C ALA A 598 -23.57 2.70 -10.75
N ARG A 599 -24.53 3.00 -11.60
CA ARG A 599 -25.43 4.14 -11.44
C ARG A 599 -26.87 3.70 -11.22
N GLN A 600 -27.20 2.42 -11.39
CA GLN A 600 -28.57 1.94 -11.25
C GLN A 600 -28.65 0.50 -10.70
N LEU A 601 -29.68 0.22 -9.90
CA LEU A 601 -30.14 -1.13 -9.57
C LEU A 601 -31.63 -1.25 -9.92
N THR A 602 -32.03 -2.43 -10.40
CA THR A 602 -33.43 -2.76 -10.67
C THR A 602 -33.73 -4.18 -10.19
N LEU A 603 -34.70 -4.31 -9.28
CA LEU A 603 -35.26 -5.59 -8.84
C LEU A 603 -36.58 -5.83 -9.58
N ALA A 604 -36.66 -6.92 -10.32
CA ALA A 604 -37.87 -7.28 -11.07
C ALA A 604 -38.15 -8.79 -11.03
N SER A 605 -39.32 -9.19 -11.52
CA SER A 605 -39.60 -10.59 -11.89
C SER A 605 -38.61 -11.10 -12.94
N ALA A 606 -38.45 -12.43 -13.05
CA ALA A 606 -37.50 -13.03 -14.00
C ALA A 606 -37.78 -12.69 -15.49
N SER A 607 -39.02 -12.33 -15.85
CA SER A 607 -39.38 -11.81 -17.19
C SER A 607 -38.93 -10.36 -17.42
N GLY A 608 -38.61 -9.63 -16.34
CA GLY A 608 -38.29 -8.20 -16.36
C GLY A 608 -39.49 -7.29 -16.60
N GLN A 609 -40.73 -7.79 -16.53
CA GLN A 609 -41.93 -6.99 -16.79
C GLN A 609 -42.51 -6.33 -15.52
N ASP A 610 -42.25 -6.91 -14.36
CA ASP A 610 -42.78 -6.43 -13.07
C ASP A 610 -41.64 -5.83 -12.23
N GLU A 611 -41.44 -4.51 -12.31
CA GLU A 611 -40.46 -3.81 -11.47
C GLU A 611 -40.98 -3.66 -10.03
N VAL A 612 -40.19 -4.16 -9.08
CA VAL A 612 -40.50 -4.13 -7.64
C VAL A 612 -39.80 -2.96 -6.96
N TRP A 613 -38.54 -2.70 -7.30
CA TRP A 613 -37.73 -1.61 -6.74
C TRP A 613 -36.62 -1.18 -7.70
N SER A 614 -36.29 0.11 -7.71
CA SER A 614 -35.10 0.64 -8.37
C SER A 614 -34.37 1.71 -7.56
N LEU A 615 -33.11 1.93 -7.91
CA LEU A 615 -32.22 2.99 -7.46
C LEU A 615 -31.51 3.57 -8.68
N GLU A 616 -31.37 4.90 -8.76
CA GLU A 616 -30.48 5.59 -9.71
C GLU A 616 -29.55 6.59 -8.99
N GLN A 617 -28.31 6.77 -9.45
CA GLN A 617 -27.28 7.60 -8.83
C GLN A 617 -26.46 8.42 -9.84
N HIS A 618 -26.29 9.71 -9.54
CA HIS A 618 -25.48 10.64 -10.34
C HIS A 618 -24.27 11.14 -9.55
N TYR A 619 -23.13 11.35 -10.24
CA TYR A 619 -21.83 11.59 -9.64
C TYR A 619 -21.12 12.80 -10.29
N ASP A 620 -20.35 13.58 -9.53
CA ASP A 620 -19.57 14.71 -10.06
C ASP A 620 -18.23 14.30 -10.70
N LYS A 621 -17.55 15.27 -11.32
CA LYS A 621 -16.20 15.15 -11.91
C LYS A 621 -15.07 14.77 -10.93
N HIS A 622 -15.38 14.56 -9.65
CA HIS A 622 -14.49 14.06 -8.59
C HIS A 622 -15.05 12.75 -7.96
N GLY A 623 -16.01 12.12 -8.64
CA GLY A 623 -16.67 10.88 -8.23
C GLY A 623 -17.57 11.01 -7.01
N ARG A 624 -17.91 12.21 -6.54
CA ARG A 624 -18.78 12.42 -5.37
C ARG A 624 -20.24 12.26 -5.79
N LEU A 625 -21.03 11.54 -5.01
CA LEU A 625 -22.46 11.32 -5.26
C LEU A 625 -23.20 12.67 -5.19
N GLN A 626 -23.71 13.17 -6.31
CA GLN A 626 -24.48 14.42 -6.33
C GLN A 626 -25.96 14.17 -6.09
N GLN A 627 -26.53 13.09 -6.61
CA GLN A 627 -27.95 12.77 -6.48
C GLN A 627 -28.15 11.26 -6.37
N GLU A 628 -29.18 10.84 -5.63
CA GLU A 628 -29.75 9.49 -5.75
C GLU A 628 -31.28 9.53 -5.77
N HIS A 629 -31.87 8.60 -6.51
CA HIS A 629 -33.31 8.42 -6.74
C HIS A 629 -33.70 6.98 -6.41
N HIS A 630 -34.90 6.77 -5.87
CA HIS A 630 -35.46 5.45 -5.60
C HIS A 630 -36.92 5.40 -6.04
N ALA A 631 -37.35 4.26 -6.59
CA ALA A 631 -38.75 3.98 -6.85
C ALA A 631 -39.15 2.57 -6.37
N VAL A 632 -40.41 2.43 -5.94
CA VAL A 632 -41.09 1.17 -5.60
C VAL A 632 -42.48 1.23 -6.22
N PRO A 633 -42.64 0.88 -7.52
CA PRO A 633 -43.88 1.12 -8.27
C PRO A 633 -45.10 0.49 -7.61
N ALA A 634 -44.99 -0.76 -7.13
CA ALA A 634 -46.07 -1.48 -6.46
C ALA A 634 -46.52 -0.87 -5.11
N ALA A 635 -45.73 0.04 -4.53
CA ALA A 635 -46.07 0.76 -3.30
C ALA A 635 -46.47 2.23 -3.56
N GLY A 636 -46.41 2.71 -4.81
CA GLY A 636 -46.60 4.12 -5.15
C GLY A 636 -45.59 5.05 -4.46
N HIS A 637 -44.39 4.54 -4.15
CA HIS A 637 -43.36 5.27 -3.41
C HIS A 637 -42.18 5.64 -4.32
N GLU A 638 -41.76 6.89 -4.24
CA GLU A 638 -40.63 7.46 -4.94
C GLU A 638 -39.89 8.42 -3.99
N GLU A 639 -38.56 8.43 -4.01
CA GLU A 639 -37.70 9.26 -3.14
C GLU A 639 -36.54 9.83 -3.96
N SER A 640 -36.18 11.10 -3.73
CA SER A 640 -35.06 11.77 -4.39
C SER A 640 -34.21 12.52 -3.39
N TRP A 641 -32.89 12.47 -3.55
CA TRP A 641 -31.90 13.20 -2.75
C TRP A 641 -30.86 13.89 -3.63
N SER A 642 -30.39 15.06 -3.19
CA SER A 642 -29.28 15.82 -3.78
C SER A 642 -28.30 16.26 -2.68
N TYR A 643 -26.99 16.28 -2.96
CA TYR A 643 -25.92 16.43 -1.96
C TYR A 643 -24.90 17.52 -2.31
N ALA A 644 -24.31 18.13 -1.27
CA ALA A 644 -23.28 19.16 -1.37
C ALA A 644 -22.10 18.88 -0.42
N TYR A 645 -20.89 19.25 -0.84
CA TYR A 645 -19.63 18.92 -0.16
C TYR A 645 -18.70 20.13 0.02
N ASP A 646 -17.89 20.12 1.08
CA ASP A 646 -16.81 21.12 1.27
C ASP A 646 -15.50 20.76 0.53
N ASP A 647 -14.49 21.61 0.67
CA ASP A 647 -13.14 21.43 0.08
C ASP A 647 -12.37 20.23 0.68
N GLN A 648 -12.80 19.69 1.83
CA GLN A 648 -12.28 18.44 2.40
C GLN A 648 -13.10 17.21 1.93
N ALA A 649 -14.09 17.42 1.08
CA ALA A 649 -15.09 16.48 0.58
C ALA A 649 -16.02 15.88 1.65
N ARG A 650 -16.30 16.60 2.75
CA ARG A 650 -17.30 16.21 3.76
C ARG A 650 -18.70 16.65 3.33
N LEU A 651 -19.73 15.83 3.58
CA LEU A 651 -21.13 16.19 3.26
C LEU A 651 -21.60 17.38 4.11
N ILE A 652 -21.81 18.55 3.50
CA ILE A 652 -22.27 19.77 4.19
C ILE A 652 -23.73 20.11 3.94
N GLY A 653 -24.36 19.53 2.92
CA GLY A 653 -25.76 19.75 2.59
C GLY A 653 -26.40 18.54 1.93
N ALA A 654 -27.67 18.30 2.23
CA ALA A 654 -28.52 17.34 1.57
C ALA A 654 -29.94 17.92 1.43
N GLN A 655 -30.60 17.68 0.31
CA GLN A 655 -31.98 18.13 0.08
C GLN A 655 -32.75 17.01 -0.63
N GLY A 656 -33.92 16.65 -0.13
CA GLY A 656 -34.66 15.49 -0.66
C GLY A 656 -35.79 14.98 0.21
N GLY A 657 -36.27 13.78 -0.14
CA GLY A 657 -37.33 13.05 0.54
C GLY A 657 -38.34 12.40 -0.43
N PRO A 658 -39.46 11.88 0.09
CA PRO A 658 -40.50 11.22 -0.72
C PRO A 658 -41.24 12.18 -1.68
N VAL A 659 -41.33 11.82 -2.95
CA VAL A 659 -41.95 12.62 -4.04
C VAL A 659 -43.48 12.62 -3.90
N SER A 660 -43.98 13.50 -3.05
CA SER A 660 -45.38 13.49 -2.61
C SER A 660 -46.29 14.32 -3.50
N ALA A 661 -46.63 13.74 -4.67
CA ALA A 661 -47.73 14.13 -5.56
C ALA A 661 -47.74 15.58 -6.12
N GLY A 662 -47.14 15.76 -7.30
CA GLY A 662 -47.46 16.86 -8.23
C GLY A 662 -46.44 18.00 -8.30
N PRO A 663 -46.47 18.81 -9.38
CA PRO A 663 -45.47 19.85 -9.65
C PRO A 663 -45.51 21.05 -8.69
N ASP A 664 -46.61 21.21 -7.93
CA ASP A 664 -46.77 22.27 -6.92
C ASP A 664 -46.35 21.81 -5.50
N ALA A 665 -45.87 20.58 -5.34
CA ALA A 665 -45.38 20.08 -4.06
C ALA A 665 -44.10 20.84 -3.63
N ALA A 666 -44.09 21.35 -2.41
CA ALA A 666 -42.92 22.06 -1.87
C ALA A 666 -41.68 21.15 -1.86
N PRO A 667 -40.50 21.62 -2.31
CA PRO A 667 -39.32 20.78 -2.41
C PRO A 667 -38.89 20.23 -1.05
N GLY A 668 -38.43 18.97 -1.06
CA GLY A 668 -38.06 18.21 0.14
C GLY A 668 -37.09 18.94 1.07
N GLY A 669 -37.17 18.62 2.36
CA GLY A 669 -36.50 19.34 3.44
C GLY A 669 -34.99 19.43 3.26
N ALA A 670 -34.45 20.66 3.33
CA ALA A 670 -33.01 20.89 3.27
C ALA A 670 -32.36 20.66 4.65
N ILE A 671 -31.36 19.78 4.67
CA ILE A 671 -30.52 19.44 5.80
C ILE A 671 -29.11 19.98 5.55
N TRP A 672 -28.55 20.72 6.51
CA TRP A 672 -27.19 21.26 6.46
C TRP A 672 -26.38 20.74 7.63
N TYR A 673 -25.12 20.40 7.39
CA TYR A 673 -24.20 19.82 8.36
C TYR A 673 -22.96 20.72 8.49
N ALA A 674 -22.52 20.96 9.72
CA ALA A 674 -21.23 21.59 10.03
C ALA A 674 -20.38 20.62 10.84
N TRP A 675 -19.13 20.40 10.44
CA TRP A 675 -18.23 19.42 11.05
C TRP A 675 -17.02 20.09 11.70
N THR A 676 -16.58 19.56 12.84
CA THR A 676 -15.26 19.84 13.42
C THR A 676 -14.17 19.03 12.70
N ASP A 677 -12.91 19.43 12.87
CA ASP A 677 -11.76 18.77 12.22
C ASP A 677 -11.58 17.31 12.66
N ASP A 678 -12.09 16.94 13.84
CA ASP A 678 -12.09 15.57 14.36
C ASP A 678 -13.24 14.70 13.86
N GLY A 679 -14.03 15.21 12.91
CA GLY A 679 -15.10 14.49 12.23
C GLY A 679 -16.43 14.44 12.99
N ALA A 680 -16.54 15.12 14.14
CA ALA A 680 -17.79 15.26 14.88
C ALA A 680 -18.70 16.36 14.30
N LEU A 681 -20.00 16.27 14.59
CA LEU A 681 -21.00 17.23 14.16
C LEU A 681 -21.00 18.46 15.10
N ALA A 682 -20.67 19.63 14.56
CA ALA A 682 -20.77 20.91 15.27
C ALA A 682 -22.21 21.43 15.33
N ALA A 683 -22.98 21.25 14.25
CA ALA A 683 -24.40 21.56 14.17
C ALA A 683 -25.06 20.84 12.98
N LYS A 684 -26.36 20.52 13.10
CA LYS A 684 -27.24 20.18 11.98
C LYS A 684 -28.35 21.24 11.90
N ARG A 685 -28.68 21.71 10.69
CA ARG A 685 -29.86 22.57 10.45
C ARG A 685 -30.81 21.88 9.50
N GLU A 686 -32.08 21.78 9.88
CA GLU A 686 -33.09 20.96 9.21
C GLU A 686 -34.43 21.69 9.27
N ASN A 687 -35.07 21.91 8.12
CA ASN A 687 -36.34 22.66 8.00
C ASN A 687 -36.32 24.02 8.75
N GLY A 688 -35.18 24.71 8.69
CA GLY A 688 -34.95 26.01 9.32
C GLY A 688 -34.49 25.96 10.79
N ALA A 689 -34.81 24.89 11.53
CA ALA A 689 -34.40 24.69 12.92
C ALA A 689 -32.94 24.21 13.03
N THR A 690 -32.20 24.67 14.03
CA THR A 690 -30.78 24.31 14.23
C THR A 690 -30.60 23.47 15.49
N PHE A 691 -30.19 22.22 15.31
CA PHE A 691 -29.76 21.32 16.37
C PHE A 691 -28.23 21.40 16.58
N LYS A 692 -27.79 21.29 17.83
CA LYS A 692 -26.39 21.11 18.20
C LYS A 692 -26.29 19.92 19.17
N PRO A 693 -25.46 18.90 18.89
CA PRO A 693 -25.35 17.75 19.78
C PRO A 693 -24.77 18.15 21.14
N SER A 694 -25.29 17.54 22.20
CA SER A 694 -24.75 17.63 23.55
C SER A 694 -24.21 16.26 23.94
N ILE A 695 -22.89 16.10 23.85
CA ILE A 695 -22.17 14.90 24.26
C ILE A 695 -21.21 15.29 25.39
N ARG A 696 -21.43 14.77 26.59
CA ARG A 696 -20.48 14.89 27.71
C ARG A 696 -19.56 13.69 27.69
N ARG A 697 -18.25 13.92 27.76
CA ARG A 697 -17.20 12.88 27.71
C ARG A 697 -16.41 12.79 29.02
N ASP A 698 -15.76 11.66 29.24
CA ASP A 698 -14.77 11.48 30.30
C ASP A 698 -13.38 11.99 29.87
N ALA A 699 -12.39 11.91 30.76
CA ALA A 699 -11.04 12.38 30.49
C ALA A 699 -10.34 11.63 29.33
N SER A 700 -10.77 10.42 29.01
CA SER A 700 -10.26 9.60 27.89
C SER A 700 -11.05 9.78 26.59
N GLY A 701 -12.09 10.61 26.60
CA GLY A 701 -12.97 10.87 25.46
C GLY A 701 -14.14 9.90 25.33
N LEU A 702 -14.33 8.92 26.22
CA LEU A 702 -15.53 8.06 26.19
C LEU A 702 -16.78 8.90 26.54
N PRO A 703 -17.91 8.74 25.84
CA PRO A 703 -19.13 9.48 26.15
C PRO A 703 -19.76 8.99 27.46
N LEU A 704 -20.03 9.92 28.38
CA LEU A 704 -20.76 9.70 29.64
C LEU A 704 -22.25 10.04 29.52
N ALA A 705 -22.61 10.93 28.59
CA ALA A 705 -23.99 11.24 28.24
C ALA A 705 -24.11 11.75 26.80
N VAL A 706 -25.22 11.40 26.16
CA VAL A 706 -25.63 11.86 24.82
C VAL A 706 -27.10 12.27 24.91
N GLY A 707 -27.38 13.58 24.88
CA GLY A 707 -28.74 14.08 25.09
C GLY A 707 -29.27 13.75 26.49
N ASP A 708 -30.36 12.97 26.55
CA ASP A 708 -31.01 12.50 27.79
C ASP A 708 -30.42 11.20 28.34
N ALA A 709 -29.68 10.46 27.50
CA ALA A 709 -29.12 9.16 27.83
C ALA A 709 -27.78 9.29 28.55
N THR A 710 -27.58 8.54 29.64
CA THR A 710 -26.26 8.32 30.25
C THR A 710 -25.71 6.95 29.89
N LEU A 711 -24.40 6.87 29.71
CA LEU A 711 -23.70 5.70 29.19
C LEU A 711 -22.69 5.20 30.23
N SER A 712 -22.55 3.88 30.34
CA SER A 712 -21.49 3.24 31.14
C SER A 712 -20.71 2.24 30.28
N TYR A 713 -19.42 2.09 30.57
CA TYR A 713 -18.47 1.32 29.75
C TYR A 713 -17.84 0.19 30.58
N GLY A 714 -17.50 -0.92 29.91
CA GLY A 714 -16.86 -2.08 30.52
C GLY A 714 -15.37 -1.89 30.75
N ALA A 715 -14.72 -2.90 31.35
CA ALA A 715 -13.26 -2.90 31.53
C ALA A 715 -12.50 -2.96 30.18
N ASP A 716 -13.15 -3.49 29.15
CA ASP A 716 -12.78 -3.52 27.72
C ASP A 716 -12.97 -2.16 27.01
N ARG A 717 -13.52 -1.15 27.69
CA ARG A 717 -13.91 0.14 27.12
C ARG A 717 -14.93 0.03 25.97
N ARG A 718 -15.75 -1.03 25.94
CA ARG A 718 -16.97 -1.11 25.11
C ARG A 718 -18.20 -0.65 25.89
N LEU A 719 -19.24 -0.20 25.20
CA LEU A 719 -20.46 0.34 25.80
C LEU A 719 -21.22 -0.76 26.56
N ALA A 720 -21.23 -0.73 27.90
CA ALA A 720 -21.77 -1.80 28.74
C ALA A 720 -23.25 -1.60 29.10
N ALA A 721 -23.72 -0.37 29.30
CA ALA A 721 -25.14 -0.07 29.45
C ALA A 721 -25.49 1.37 29.09
N VAL A 722 -26.75 1.58 28.70
CA VAL A 722 -27.37 2.89 28.45
C VAL A 722 -28.58 3.05 29.36
N HIS A 723 -28.69 4.23 29.98
CA HIS A 723 -29.76 4.58 30.91
C HIS A 723 -30.49 5.85 30.42
N ARG A 724 -31.81 5.91 30.64
CA ARG A 724 -32.64 7.11 30.48
C ARG A 724 -33.54 7.26 31.70
N GLN A 725 -33.75 8.49 32.16
CA GLN A 725 -34.60 8.82 33.32
C GLN A 725 -34.25 8.05 34.63
N GLY A 726 -33.04 7.49 34.73
CA GLY A 726 -32.58 6.65 35.85
C GLY A 726 -32.77 5.14 35.66
N GLY A 727 -33.59 4.70 34.69
CA GLY A 727 -33.73 3.29 34.31
C GLY A 727 -32.69 2.84 33.29
N ALA A 728 -32.31 1.56 33.29
CA ALA A 728 -31.39 0.98 32.30
C ALA A 728 -32.18 0.46 31.08
N VAL A 729 -32.14 1.20 29.96
CA VAL A 729 -32.90 0.85 28.73
C VAL A 729 -32.23 -0.27 27.93
N ALA A 730 -30.91 -0.40 28.03
CA ALA A 730 -30.16 -1.51 27.45
C ALA A 730 -28.88 -1.81 28.25
N ASN A 731 -28.53 -3.10 28.34
CA ASN A 731 -27.30 -3.61 28.93
C ASN A 731 -26.66 -4.61 27.94
N TYR A 732 -25.34 -4.65 27.87
CA TYR A 732 -24.60 -5.38 26.83
C TYR A 732 -23.48 -6.24 27.42
N LEU A 733 -23.15 -7.35 26.74
CA LEU A 733 -21.92 -8.11 27.00
C LEU A 733 -21.15 -8.31 25.69
N HIS A 734 -19.83 -8.16 25.76
CA HIS A 734 -18.92 -8.38 24.64
C HIS A 734 -18.11 -9.67 24.81
N ASN A 735 -17.50 -10.14 23.72
CA ASN A 735 -16.48 -11.19 23.74
C ASN A 735 -15.07 -10.60 23.55
N ALA A 736 -14.05 -11.48 23.45
CA ALA A 736 -12.64 -11.11 23.25
C ALA A 736 -12.33 -10.30 21.97
N TYR A 737 -13.33 -10.08 21.11
CA TYR A 737 -13.23 -9.34 19.86
C TYR A 737 -14.00 -8.01 19.90
N GLY A 738 -14.57 -7.65 21.06
CA GLY A 738 -15.45 -6.50 21.22
C GLY A 738 -16.84 -6.69 20.60
N HIS A 739 -17.15 -7.86 20.03
CA HIS A 739 -18.47 -8.14 19.44
C HIS A 739 -19.53 -8.17 20.52
N ARG A 740 -20.66 -7.50 20.29
CA ARG A 740 -21.79 -7.44 21.21
C ARG A 740 -22.58 -8.74 21.17
N ILE A 741 -22.17 -9.73 21.95
CA ILE A 741 -22.79 -11.07 21.96
C ILE A 741 -24.12 -11.15 22.71
N VAL A 742 -24.42 -10.17 23.59
CA VAL A 742 -25.68 -10.07 24.34
C VAL A 742 -26.16 -8.62 24.37
N ARG A 743 -27.47 -8.43 24.20
CA ARG A 743 -28.24 -7.26 24.66
C ARG A 743 -29.33 -7.74 25.61
N ARG A 744 -29.58 -6.99 26.69
CA ARG A 744 -30.76 -7.11 27.55
C ARG A 744 -31.46 -5.77 27.67
N GLY A 745 -32.77 -5.71 27.55
CA GLY A 745 -33.51 -4.44 27.52
C GLY A 745 -35.03 -4.61 27.65
N GLU A 746 -35.73 -3.52 27.95
CA GLU A 746 -37.12 -3.53 28.46
C GLU A 746 -38.14 -4.27 27.58
N GLN A 747 -37.94 -4.26 26.25
CA GLN A 747 -38.86 -4.87 25.28
C GLN A 747 -38.52 -6.33 24.93
N ALA A 748 -37.23 -6.69 24.93
CA ALA A 748 -36.73 -7.99 24.51
C ALA A 748 -35.24 -8.14 24.87
N ASP A 749 -34.83 -9.37 25.14
CA ASP A 749 -33.43 -9.79 25.29
C ASP A 749 -32.93 -10.42 23.97
N THR A 750 -31.62 -10.39 23.71
CA THR A 750 -31.04 -10.83 22.43
C THR A 750 -29.63 -11.39 22.58
N ASP A 751 -29.45 -12.67 22.26
CA ASP A 751 -28.17 -13.31 22.00
C ASP A 751 -27.79 -13.10 20.51
N TYR A 752 -26.60 -12.54 20.23
CA TYR A 752 -26.10 -12.23 18.87
C TYR A 752 -24.91 -13.12 18.51
N PHE A 753 -24.87 -13.64 17.28
CA PHE A 753 -23.93 -14.69 16.87
C PHE A 753 -23.08 -14.23 15.69
N TYR A 754 -21.77 -14.34 15.85
CA TYR A 754 -20.79 -13.84 14.90
C TYR A 754 -19.93 -14.99 14.37
N LEU A 755 -19.90 -15.16 13.05
CA LEU A 755 -18.89 -15.91 12.32
C LEU A 755 -18.21 -14.87 11.44
N ASP A 756 -16.88 -14.79 11.53
CA ASP A 756 -16.09 -13.82 10.79
C ASP A 756 -16.71 -12.41 10.90
N ASN A 757 -16.64 -11.83 12.12
CA ASN A 757 -17.17 -10.54 12.68
C ASN A 757 -18.49 -9.93 12.16
N ARG A 758 -19.15 -10.57 11.19
CA ARG A 758 -20.48 -10.28 10.68
C ARG A 758 -21.53 -10.90 11.60
N LEU A 759 -22.65 -10.20 11.79
CA LEU A 759 -23.79 -10.75 12.52
C LEU A 759 -24.46 -11.84 11.67
N VAL A 760 -24.18 -13.11 11.95
CA VAL A 760 -24.74 -14.22 11.18
C VAL A 760 -26.02 -14.80 11.75
N ALA A 761 -26.31 -14.61 13.05
CA ALA A 761 -27.61 -15.00 13.62
C ALA A 761 -27.93 -14.25 14.91
N GLU A 762 -29.19 -14.35 15.35
CA GLU A 762 -29.71 -13.72 16.56
C GLU A 762 -30.90 -14.50 17.15
N SER A 763 -31.07 -14.47 18.47
CA SER A 763 -32.26 -15.03 19.14
C SER A 763 -33.41 -14.00 19.11
N ARG A 764 -34.59 -14.38 18.61
CA ARG A 764 -35.82 -13.57 18.74
C ARG A 764 -36.87 -14.39 19.50
N GLN A 765 -37.01 -14.15 20.81
CA GLN A 765 -38.12 -14.66 21.62
C GLN A 765 -38.92 -13.49 22.21
N ALA A 766 -40.24 -13.67 22.28
CA ALA A 766 -41.09 -12.83 23.11
C ALA A 766 -41.13 -13.42 24.53
N ALA A 767 -40.92 -12.57 25.54
CA ALA A 767 -41.14 -12.77 26.98
C ALA A 767 -40.73 -14.13 27.59
N ARG A 768 -39.68 -14.09 28.42
CA ARG A 768 -39.19 -15.13 29.34
C ARG A 768 -40.30 -16.05 29.90
N PRO A 769 -40.26 -17.38 29.66
CA PRO A 769 -41.17 -18.34 30.29
C PRO A 769 -41.09 -18.29 31.83
N ALA A 770 -42.22 -18.45 32.50
CA ALA A 770 -42.31 -18.39 33.97
C ALA A 770 -41.70 -19.64 34.66
N ASP A 771 -41.52 -20.71 33.89
CA ASP A 771 -41.24 -22.08 34.33
C ASP A 771 -39.77 -22.34 34.68
N GLY A 772 -38.85 -21.49 34.20
CA GLY A 772 -37.41 -21.53 34.51
C GLY A 772 -36.65 -22.78 34.03
N LYS A 773 -37.21 -23.58 33.11
CA LYS A 773 -36.70 -24.92 32.74
C LYS A 773 -36.11 -25.05 31.32
N ASP A 774 -35.69 -23.96 30.69
CA ASP A 774 -34.96 -24.03 29.41
C ASP A 774 -33.49 -24.47 29.63
N GLY A 775 -33.20 -25.71 29.24
CA GLY A 775 -31.95 -26.43 29.47
C GLY A 775 -30.76 -25.97 28.62
N GLY A 776 -30.51 -24.67 28.49
CA GLY A 776 -29.33 -24.10 27.80
C GLY A 776 -29.26 -24.38 26.29
N ALA A 777 -30.38 -24.78 25.68
CA ALA A 777 -30.48 -25.12 24.27
C ALA A 777 -30.29 -23.89 23.37
N LEU A 778 -29.74 -24.12 22.17
CA LEU A 778 -29.60 -23.07 21.16
C LEU A 778 -30.97 -22.72 20.56
N ASN A 779 -31.41 -21.50 20.79
CA ASN A 779 -32.65 -20.96 20.25
C ASN A 779 -32.35 -19.71 19.41
N LEU A 780 -32.23 -19.89 18.09
CA LEU A 780 -32.12 -18.80 17.14
C LEU A 780 -33.51 -18.39 16.69
N GLY A 781 -33.77 -17.09 16.58
CA GLY A 781 -34.97 -16.57 15.92
C GLY A 781 -34.73 -16.24 14.45
N ARG A 782 -33.49 -15.85 14.10
CA ARG A 782 -33.08 -15.49 12.75
C ARG A 782 -31.62 -15.88 12.45
N ARG A 783 -31.35 -16.39 11.25
CA ARG A 783 -30.00 -16.49 10.66
C ARG A 783 -29.91 -15.63 9.40
N TYR A 784 -28.94 -14.72 9.34
CA TYR A 784 -28.59 -13.94 8.15
C TYR A 784 -27.68 -14.75 7.21
N ILE A 785 -27.88 -14.57 5.91
CA ILE A 785 -27.10 -15.23 4.85
C ILE A 785 -26.50 -14.15 3.96
N TYR A 786 -25.19 -14.21 3.77
CA TYR A 786 -24.41 -13.22 3.04
C TYR A 786 -23.77 -13.82 1.77
N ALA A 787 -23.79 -13.05 0.69
CA ALA A 787 -22.84 -13.20 -0.41
C ALA A 787 -21.67 -12.23 -0.13
N GLN A 788 -20.53 -12.78 0.30
CA GLN A 788 -19.42 -12.03 0.90
C GLN A 788 -19.88 -11.09 2.04
N HIS A 789 -19.96 -9.78 1.80
CA HIS A 789 -20.39 -8.78 2.79
C HIS A 789 -21.81 -8.25 2.53
N VAL A 790 -22.49 -8.66 1.44
CA VAL A 790 -23.86 -8.25 1.13
C VAL A 790 -24.86 -9.25 1.73
N PRO A 791 -25.83 -8.82 2.55
CA PRO A 791 -26.91 -9.71 3.01
C PRO A 791 -27.86 -9.99 1.84
N VAL A 792 -28.02 -11.28 1.49
CA VAL A 792 -28.87 -11.74 0.37
C VAL A 792 -30.12 -12.48 0.85
N GLY A 793 -30.16 -12.89 2.10
CA GLY A 793 -31.35 -13.51 2.68
C GLY A 793 -31.26 -13.67 4.19
N PHE A 794 -32.36 -14.14 4.79
CA PHE A 794 -32.34 -14.70 6.14
C PHE A 794 -33.38 -15.81 6.30
N ILE A 795 -33.11 -16.70 7.25
CA ILE A 795 -34.04 -17.73 7.72
C ILE A 795 -34.64 -17.24 9.04
N ASP A 796 -35.96 -17.10 9.13
CA ASP A 796 -36.67 -16.96 10.40
C ASP A 796 -37.07 -18.34 10.94
N TYR A 797 -36.94 -18.52 12.25
CA TYR A 797 -37.27 -19.74 12.99
C TYR A 797 -38.45 -19.49 13.96
N PRO A 798 -39.71 -19.42 13.46
CA PRO A 798 -40.89 -19.20 14.30
C PRO A 798 -41.21 -20.43 15.16
N ALA A 799 -41.42 -20.22 16.47
CA ALA A 799 -41.54 -21.29 17.47
C ALA A 799 -42.68 -22.33 17.25
N ALA A 800 -43.63 -22.07 16.36
CA ALA A 800 -44.78 -22.94 16.08
C ALA A 800 -45.04 -23.16 14.57
N ALA A 801 -44.05 -22.95 13.71
CA ALA A 801 -44.16 -23.15 12.26
C ALA A 801 -42.81 -23.60 11.66
N PRO A 802 -42.78 -24.20 10.46
CA PRO A 802 -41.52 -24.50 9.79
C PRO A 802 -40.71 -23.20 9.53
N PRO A 803 -39.37 -23.26 9.49
CA PRO A 803 -38.54 -22.08 9.26
C PRO A 803 -38.76 -21.52 7.86
N ARG A 804 -38.60 -20.19 7.71
CA ARG A 804 -38.96 -19.45 6.49
C ARG A 804 -37.79 -18.67 5.97
N LEU A 805 -37.43 -18.91 4.72
CA LEU A 805 -36.42 -18.17 3.98
C LEU A 805 -37.04 -16.91 3.36
N TYR A 806 -36.39 -15.76 3.55
CA TYR A 806 -36.71 -14.48 2.92
C TYR A 806 -35.52 -13.95 2.14
N ALA A 807 -35.79 -13.27 1.02
CA ALA A 807 -34.79 -12.60 0.20
C ALA A 807 -34.54 -11.17 0.74
N VAL A 808 -33.26 -10.77 0.83
CA VAL A 808 -32.85 -9.41 1.24
C VAL A 808 -32.23 -8.70 0.04
N HIS A 809 -32.76 -7.52 -0.28
CA HIS A 809 -32.33 -6.70 -1.41
C HIS A 809 -31.63 -5.45 -0.88
N ALA A 810 -30.38 -5.26 -1.27
CA ALA A 810 -29.50 -4.21 -0.75
C ALA A 810 -29.08 -3.23 -1.86
N ASP A 811 -28.73 -1.99 -1.46
CA ASP A 811 -28.23 -0.97 -2.38
C ASP A 811 -26.73 -1.13 -2.71
N LEU A 812 -26.19 -0.23 -3.54
CA LEU A 812 -24.82 -0.30 -4.05
C LEU A 812 -23.74 -0.20 -2.95
N VAL A 813 -24.04 0.36 -1.77
CA VAL A 813 -23.12 0.32 -0.61
C VAL A 813 -23.39 -0.88 0.31
N GLY A 814 -24.34 -1.75 -0.03
CA GLY A 814 -24.69 -2.97 0.72
C GLY A 814 -25.73 -2.77 1.82
N ALA A 815 -26.44 -1.64 1.85
CA ALA A 815 -27.47 -1.37 2.86
C ALA A 815 -28.82 -2.01 2.44
N PRO A 816 -29.46 -2.86 3.27
CA PRO A 816 -30.76 -3.45 2.95
C PRO A 816 -31.83 -2.37 2.73
N ARG A 817 -32.51 -2.42 1.58
CA ARG A 817 -33.64 -1.53 1.25
C ARG A 817 -34.99 -2.25 1.27
N LEU A 818 -35.03 -3.53 0.89
CA LEU A 818 -36.26 -4.31 0.75
C LEU A 818 -36.06 -5.75 1.24
N VAL A 819 -37.13 -6.38 1.74
CA VAL A 819 -37.20 -7.83 2.01
C VAL A 819 -38.48 -8.39 1.38
N THR A 820 -38.37 -9.54 0.71
CA THR A 820 -39.53 -10.24 0.12
C THR A 820 -39.61 -11.72 0.51
N ASP A 821 -40.83 -12.27 0.53
CA ASP A 821 -41.08 -13.69 0.80
C ASP A 821 -41.10 -14.56 -0.47
N ALA A 822 -41.33 -15.87 -0.29
CA ALA A 822 -41.42 -16.85 -1.37
C ALA A 822 -42.56 -16.57 -2.39
N SER A 823 -43.56 -15.77 -2.01
CA SER A 823 -44.65 -15.31 -2.89
C SER A 823 -44.40 -13.89 -3.40
N GLN A 824 -43.15 -13.40 -3.33
CA GLN A 824 -42.67 -12.10 -3.80
C GLN A 824 -43.28 -10.87 -3.09
N ASN A 825 -44.08 -11.05 -2.04
CA ASN A 825 -44.69 -9.92 -1.30
C ASN A 825 -43.61 -9.10 -0.59
N ILE A 826 -43.82 -7.78 -0.48
CA ILE A 826 -42.97 -6.88 0.31
C ILE A 826 -43.23 -7.11 1.81
N ARG A 827 -42.21 -7.54 2.54
CA ARG A 827 -42.28 -7.87 3.98
C ARG A 827 -41.51 -6.89 4.87
N TRP A 828 -40.59 -6.12 4.28
CA TRP A 828 -39.99 -4.93 4.87
C TRP A 828 -39.49 -4.01 3.74
N LEU A 829 -39.61 -2.70 3.91
CA LEU A 829 -39.13 -1.67 2.98
C LEU A 829 -38.63 -0.46 3.79
N ALA A 830 -37.51 0.16 3.42
CA ALA A 830 -37.00 1.35 4.11
C ALA A 830 -36.31 2.40 3.21
N SER A 831 -36.61 3.67 3.49
CA SER A 831 -35.83 4.84 3.07
C SER A 831 -34.65 5.04 4.04
N TYR A 832 -33.57 5.69 3.58
CA TYR A 832 -32.37 5.97 4.36
C TYR A 832 -32.07 7.47 4.36
N SER A 833 -31.72 8.03 5.52
CA SER A 833 -31.22 9.40 5.61
C SER A 833 -29.86 9.57 4.88
N PRO A 834 -29.45 10.80 4.55
CA PRO A 834 -28.10 11.11 4.06
C PRO A 834 -26.97 10.64 4.99
N THR A 835 -27.27 10.32 6.25
CA THR A 835 -26.37 9.80 7.28
C THR A 835 -26.67 8.34 7.69
N GLY A 836 -27.46 7.61 6.90
CA GLY A 836 -27.65 6.17 7.04
C GLY A 836 -28.69 5.71 8.07
N ALA A 837 -29.51 6.59 8.62
CA ALA A 837 -30.64 6.20 9.48
C ALA A 837 -31.76 5.58 8.61
N ALA A 838 -32.16 4.33 8.88
CA ALA A 838 -33.19 3.64 8.11
C ALA A 838 -34.59 3.82 8.71
N THR A 839 -35.56 4.25 7.90
CA THR A 839 -36.97 4.41 8.29
C THR A 839 -37.84 3.40 7.54
N ARG A 840 -38.50 2.49 8.26
CA ARG A 840 -39.41 1.49 7.66
C ARG A 840 -40.66 2.19 7.09
N LEU A 841 -40.90 1.96 5.80
CA LEU A 841 -42.05 2.49 5.04
C LEU A 841 -43.21 1.50 4.96
N ALA A 842 -42.91 0.20 4.79
CA ALA A 842 -43.92 -0.85 4.60
C ALA A 842 -43.46 -2.20 5.16
N GLY A 843 -44.37 -3.18 5.16
CA GLY A 843 -44.13 -4.56 5.59
C GLY A 843 -44.36 -4.81 7.09
N ASP A 844 -44.48 -6.09 7.46
CA ASP A 844 -44.79 -6.59 8.81
C ASP A 844 -43.55 -7.07 9.59
N LEU A 845 -42.43 -7.33 8.93
CA LEU A 845 -41.17 -7.72 9.57
C LEU A 845 -40.41 -6.50 10.10
N THR A 846 -39.44 -6.74 10.98
CA THR A 846 -38.32 -5.82 11.26
C THR A 846 -37.03 -6.39 10.69
N LEU A 847 -36.11 -5.49 10.31
CA LEU A 847 -34.74 -5.82 9.95
C LEU A 847 -33.81 -4.80 10.61
N ASP A 848 -32.76 -5.28 11.26
CA ASP A 848 -31.93 -4.49 12.16
C ASP A 848 -30.50 -4.29 11.63
N LEU A 849 -30.13 -4.95 10.52
CA LEU A 849 -28.96 -4.61 9.72
C LEU A 849 -29.13 -3.21 9.07
N ARG A 850 -28.03 -2.46 8.94
CA ARG A 850 -28.01 -1.07 8.40
C ARG A 850 -26.99 -0.95 7.28
N LEU A 851 -26.07 0.01 7.33
CA LEU A 851 -24.87 0.00 6.48
C LEU A 851 -24.02 -1.26 6.79
N PRO A 852 -23.09 -1.70 5.92
CA PRO A 852 -22.22 -2.84 6.24
C PRO A 852 -21.53 -2.69 7.60
N GLY A 853 -21.45 -3.80 8.35
CA GLY A 853 -20.96 -3.86 9.74
C GLY A 853 -22.00 -3.45 10.81
N GLN A 854 -22.99 -2.63 10.45
CA GLN A 854 -23.85 -1.93 11.41
C GLN A 854 -25.12 -2.72 11.80
N VAL A 855 -25.38 -2.80 13.10
CA VAL A 855 -26.56 -3.42 13.71
C VAL A 855 -27.30 -2.39 14.58
N TYR A 856 -28.52 -2.01 14.18
CA TYR A 856 -29.39 -1.09 14.91
C TYR A 856 -29.77 -1.62 16.30
N ASP A 857 -29.91 -0.71 17.27
CA ASP A 857 -30.49 -0.99 18.57
C ASP A 857 -31.72 -0.12 18.84
N ALA A 858 -32.88 -0.77 18.87
CA ALA A 858 -34.17 -0.14 19.12
C ALA A 858 -34.29 0.56 20.49
N ALA A 859 -33.44 0.23 21.49
CA ALA A 859 -33.47 0.90 22.79
C ALA A 859 -32.78 2.29 22.77
N THR A 860 -31.78 2.49 21.90
CA THR A 860 -30.99 3.73 21.86
C THR A 860 -31.35 4.61 20.67
N GLY A 861 -31.56 3.99 19.50
CA GLY A 861 -31.62 4.64 18.18
C GLY A 861 -30.31 4.56 17.40
N TRP A 862 -29.22 4.08 18.03
CA TRP A 862 -27.88 4.00 17.45
C TRP A 862 -27.61 2.66 16.76
N HIS A 863 -26.51 2.58 16.01
CA HIS A 863 -26.03 1.34 15.41
C HIS A 863 -24.74 0.89 16.12
N ASP A 864 -24.66 -0.36 16.57
CA ASP A 864 -23.40 -0.98 16.95
C ASP A 864 -22.62 -1.35 15.68
N ASN A 865 -21.36 -0.89 15.58
CA ASN A 865 -20.44 -1.18 14.47
C ASN A 865 -19.16 -1.82 15.04
N VAL A 866 -19.31 -3.04 15.58
CA VAL A 866 -18.28 -3.95 16.12
C VAL A 866 -17.44 -3.41 17.29
N LEU A 867 -16.70 -2.32 17.10
CA LEU A 867 -15.84 -1.69 18.12
C LEU A 867 -16.34 -0.30 18.57
N ARG A 868 -17.23 0.34 17.79
CA ARG A 868 -17.78 1.68 18.05
C ARG A 868 -19.30 1.72 17.86
N SER A 869 -19.94 2.64 18.55
CA SER A 869 -21.35 2.98 18.43
C SER A 869 -21.49 4.13 17.41
N TYR A 870 -22.21 3.91 16.32
CA TYR A 870 -22.51 4.94 15.31
C TYR A 870 -23.86 5.60 15.61
N ALA A 871 -23.86 6.93 15.65
CA ALA A 871 -25.06 7.75 15.86
C ALA A 871 -25.49 8.36 14.51
N PRO A 872 -26.40 7.72 13.75
CA PRO A 872 -26.77 8.16 12.41
C PRO A 872 -27.53 9.50 12.42
N GLU A 873 -28.15 9.88 13.53
CA GLU A 873 -28.76 11.19 13.74
C GLU A 873 -27.72 12.32 13.81
N LEU A 874 -26.46 11.96 14.13
CA LEU A 874 -25.30 12.86 14.19
C LEU A 874 -24.35 12.67 12.99
N GLY A 875 -24.39 11.52 12.31
CA GLY A 875 -23.50 11.16 11.21
C GLY A 875 -22.08 10.78 11.63
N GLN A 876 -21.84 10.49 12.91
CA GLN A 876 -20.52 10.25 13.49
C GLN A 876 -20.48 9.03 14.44
N TYR A 877 -19.29 8.57 14.78
CA TYR A 877 -19.08 7.68 15.92
C TYR A 877 -19.24 8.40 17.26
N LEU A 878 -19.72 7.68 18.28
CA LEU A 878 -19.81 8.17 19.65
C LEU A 878 -18.46 8.04 20.38
N GLU A 879 -17.76 6.93 20.26
CA GLU A 879 -16.42 6.72 20.83
C GLU A 879 -15.30 7.19 19.88
N PRO A 880 -14.20 7.78 20.42
CA PRO A 880 -12.98 8.02 19.64
C PRO A 880 -12.41 6.73 19.05
N ASP A 881 -11.74 6.82 17.91
CA ASP A 881 -11.09 5.68 17.26
C ASP A 881 -10.12 4.94 18.21
N PRO A 882 -10.31 3.62 18.46
CA PRO A 882 -9.50 2.87 19.43
C PRO A 882 -8.03 2.69 19.03
N LEU A 883 -7.68 2.96 17.77
CA LEU A 883 -6.31 2.95 17.24
C LEU A 883 -5.52 4.20 17.67
N GLY A 884 -6.24 5.28 17.97
CA GLY A 884 -5.66 6.60 18.21
C GLY A 884 -5.19 7.30 16.93
N PRO A 885 -4.37 8.35 17.06
CA PRO A 885 -4.03 9.24 15.96
C PRO A 885 -3.11 8.61 14.91
N LEU A 886 -3.62 8.52 13.69
CA LEU A 886 -2.91 8.20 12.44
C LEU A 886 -2.95 9.41 11.48
N PRO A 887 -2.04 9.50 10.49
CA PRO A 887 -2.10 10.54 9.47
C PRO A 887 -3.47 10.57 8.76
N ASP A 888 -4.01 11.77 8.56
CA ASP A 888 -5.30 12.04 7.91
C ASP A 888 -6.52 11.32 8.51
N SER A 889 -6.39 10.75 9.72
CA SER A 889 -7.50 10.16 10.48
C SER A 889 -8.28 11.21 11.28
N GLN A 890 -9.59 11.00 11.41
CA GLN A 890 -10.47 11.78 12.26
C GLN A 890 -10.85 10.96 13.49
N ALA A 891 -10.86 11.55 14.69
CA ALA A 891 -11.14 10.80 15.91
C ALA A 891 -12.56 10.22 15.97
N LEU A 892 -13.57 10.91 15.41
CA LEU A 892 -15.00 10.56 15.53
C LEU A 892 -15.72 10.41 14.17
N GLY A 893 -15.03 10.65 13.05
CA GLY A 893 -15.63 10.61 11.72
C GLY A 893 -15.96 9.20 11.23
N TYR A 894 -17.15 9.02 10.64
CA TYR A 894 -17.53 7.81 9.89
C TYR A 894 -17.39 8.08 8.39
N ALA A 895 -16.79 7.16 7.63
CA ALA A 895 -16.77 7.19 6.15
C ALA A 895 -16.36 8.54 5.51
N ARG A 896 -15.45 9.31 6.15
CA ARG A 896 -15.11 10.71 5.77
C ARG A 896 -16.32 11.62 5.56
N GLN A 897 -17.37 11.44 6.36
CA GLN A 897 -18.67 12.12 6.21
C GLN A 897 -19.31 11.90 4.83
N GLN A 898 -19.13 10.71 4.21
CA GLN A 898 -19.80 10.29 2.96
C GLN A 898 -20.44 8.88 3.09
N PRO A 899 -21.33 8.61 4.08
CA PRO A 899 -21.90 7.27 4.35
C PRO A 899 -22.79 6.69 3.24
N ARG A 900 -23.21 7.49 2.25
CA ARG A 900 -23.90 7.02 1.04
C ARG A 900 -22.97 6.62 -0.11
N ARG A 901 -21.64 6.83 0.05
CA ARG A 901 -20.61 6.51 -0.96
C ARG A 901 -19.58 5.49 -0.45
N TYR A 902 -19.15 5.62 0.81
CA TYR A 902 -18.21 4.69 1.43
C TYR A 902 -18.87 4.00 2.63
N ALA A 903 -18.64 2.71 2.76
CA ALA A 903 -18.93 1.95 3.97
C ALA A 903 -17.64 1.81 4.82
N ASP A 904 -17.83 1.50 6.09
CA ASP A 904 -16.78 1.14 7.06
C ASP A 904 -17.17 -0.23 7.66
N PRO A 905 -17.07 -1.34 6.88
CA PRO A 905 -17.69 -2.62 7.25
C PRO A 905 -16.92 -3.30 8.38
N LEU A 906 -15.60 -3.32 8.19
CA LEU A 906 -14.54 -3.62 9.17
C LEU A 906 -13.54 -2.46 9.27
N GLY A 907 -13.52 -1.61 8.24
CA GLY A 907 -12.45 -0.66 7.88
C GLY A 907 -11.96 -0.65 6.42
N LEU A 908 -12.04 -1.74 5.63
CA LEU A 908 -10.98 -2.15 4.65
C LEU A 908 -11.52 -3.06 3.47
N VAL A 909 -10.90 -3.34 2.30
CA VAL A 909 -9.72 -2.80 1.51
C VAL A 909 -9.66 -3.25 0.01
N LEU A 910 -8.75 -2.66 -0.80
CA LEU A 910 -8.09 -3.19 -2.05
C LEU A 910 -6.67 -2.62 -2.23
N PHE A 911 -5.77 -3.32 -2.94
CA PHE A 911 -4.47 -2.80 -3.44
C PHE A 911 -4.36 -2.84 -4.97
N ALA A 912 -3.86 -1.78 -5.61
CA ALA A 912 -3.76 -1.68 -7.07
C ALA A 912 -2.42 -1.13 -7.56
N PHE A 913 -1.68 -1.95 -8.31
CA PHE A 913 -0.30 -1.69 -8.77
C PHE A 913 -0.27 -1.43 -10.28
N ASP A 914 -0.21 -0.17 -10.69
CA ASP A 914 -0.28 0.16 -12.12
C ASP A 914 1.00 -0.23 -12.90
N GLY A 915 0.85 -0.36 -14.22
CA GLY A 915 1.92 -0.74 -15.13
C GLY A 915 2.94 0.37 -15.39
N THR A 916 4.02 -0.02 -16.06
CA THR A 916 5.15 0.86 -16.36
C THR A 916 4.65 2.19 -16.95
N ARG A 917 5.08 3.33 -16.37
CA ARG A 917 4.64 4.71 -16.69
C ARG A 917 3.19 5.09 -16.37
N ASN A 918 2.27 4.15 -16.20
CA ASN A 918 0.86 4.46 -16.04
C ASN A 918 0.54 5.14 -14.69
N ASN A 919 -0.38 6.09 -14.74
CA ASN A 919 -0.98 6.74 -13.59
C ASN A 919 -2.48 7.03 -13.84
N ALA A 920 -3.15 7.67 -12.88
CA ALA A 920 -4.54 8.10 -12.99
C ALA A 920 -4.86 8.98 -14.23
N GLU A 921 -3.87 9.66 -14.81
CA GLU A 921 -4.02 10.51 -15.99
C GLU A 921 -3.97 9.71 -17.31
N THR A 922 -3.43 8.48 -17.30
CA THR A 922 -3.36 7.61 -18.48
C THR A 922 -4.60 6.73 -18.71
N LEU A 923 -5.48 6.61 -17.71
CA LEU A 923 -6.67 5.75 -17.75
C LEU A 923 -6.35 4.28 -18.09
N SER A 924 -5.38 3.69 -17.39
CA SER A 924 -5.04 2.28 -17.51
C SER A 924 -6.17 1.34 -17.07
N ASN A 925 -6.10 0.07 -17.46
CA ASN A 925 -7.07 -0.94 -17.03
C ASN A 925 -7.02 -1.16 -15.50
N VAL A 926 -5.83 -1.01 -14.89
CA VAL A 926 -5.67 -1.01 -13.43
C VAL A 926 -6.34 0.20 -12.79
N TRP A 927 -6.22 1.39 -13.38
CA TRP A 927 -6.91 2.59 -12.89
C TRP A 927 -8.43 2.45 -13.05
N LYS A 928 -8.93 2.11 -14.25
CA LYS A 928 -10.35 1.86 -14.56
C LYS A 928 -10.96 0.86 -13.57
N MET A 929 -10.32 -0.31 -13.36
CA MET A 929 -10.77 -1.27 -12.33
C MET A 929 -10.70 -0.70 -10.91
N SER A 930 -9.63 0.02 -10.54
CA SER A 930 -9.47 0.57 -9.18
C SER A 930 -10.56 1.58 -8.82
N GLN A 931 -11.10 2.31 -9.80
CA GLN A 931 -12.22 3.24 -9.56
C GLN A 931 -13.59 2.53 -9.56
N ALA A 932 -13.68 1.37 -10.22
CA ALA A 932 -14.88 0.52 -10.27
C ALA A 932 -15.07 -0.39 -9.04
N TYR A 933 -14.11 -0.49 -8.13
CA TYR A 933 -14.16 -1.43 -7.01
C TYR A 933 -15.06 -0.96 -5.85
N ARG A 934 -15.87 -1.88 -5.29
CA ARG A 934 -16.88 -1.59 -4.23
C ARG A 934 -16.72 -2.36 -2.92
N ASP A 935 -15.82 -3.35 -2.83
CA ASP A 935 -15.70 -4.16 -1.60
C ASP A 935 -14.89 -3.51 -0.48
N GLY A 936 -14.16 -2.41 -0.74
CA GLY A 936 -13.44 -1.68 0.30
C GLY A 936 -12.55 -0.53 -0.20
N PRO A 937 -11.94 0.26 0.70
CA PRO A 937 -11.08 1.39 0.35
C PRO A 937 -9.82 0.98 -0.43
N VAL A 938 -9.56 1.72 -1.51
CA VAL A 938 -8.59 1.36 -2.54
C VAL A 938 -7.25 2.07 -2.36
N PHE A 939 -6.17 1.31 -2.21
CA PHE A 939 -4.79 1.81 -2.27
C PHE A 939 -4.22 1.60 -3.67
N TYR A 940 -4.55 2.50 -4.59
CA TYR A 940 -3.90 2.61 -5.88
C TYR A 940 -2.51 3.27 -5.77
N HIS A 941 -1.51 2.66 -6.41
CA HIS A 941 -0.21 3.27 -6.64
C HIS A 941 0.11 3.24 -8.15
N SER A 942 0.43 4.41 -8.70
CA SER A 942 0.90 4.55 -10.08
C SER A 942 2.20 3.78 -10.29
N GLY A 943 2.36 3.25 -11.50
CA GLY A 943 3.41 2.28 -11.79
C GLY A 943 4.80 2.90 -11.93
N PRO A 944 5.83 2.05 -12.03
CA PRO A 944 7.20 2.54 -12.14
C PRO A 944 7.39 3.35 -13.43
N GLY A 945 7.73 4.63 -13.32
CA GLY A 945 7.96 5.50 -14.49
C GLY A 945 7.39 6.92 -14.39
N ASN A 946 6.95 7.44 -15.55
CA ASN A 946 6.09 8.62 -15.69
C ASN A 946 5.26 8.54 -16.99
N PRO A 947 3.98 8.95 -16.98
CA PRO A 947 3.10 8.82 -18.15
C PRO A 947 3.61 9.56 -19.38
N MET A 948 4.07 10.81 -19.20
CA MET A 948 4.51 11.68 -20.29
C MET A 948 5.91 11.35 -20.83
N TYR A 949 6.70 10.49 -20.16
CA TYR A 949 8.09 10.23 -20.58
C TYR A 949 8.75 8.96 -20.05
N LEU A 950 9.47 8.28 -20.94
CA LEU A 950 10.22 7.04 -20.68
C LEU A 950 11.55 7.32 -19.96
N ASP A 951 11.73 6.74 -18.78
CA ASP A 951 12.80 7.08 -17.84
C ASP A 951 13.39 5.89 -17.05
N TRP A 952 14.27 6.18 -16.09
CA TRP A 952 14.86 5.23 -15.12
C TRP A 952 13.88 4.20 -14.60
N ASP A 953 12.84 4.72 -13.98
CA ASP A 953 11.86 3.93 -13.30
C ASP A 953 10.99 3.17 -14.31
N ALA A 954 10.75 3.76 -15.48
CA ALA A 954 10.07 3.11 -16.59
C ALA A 954 10.89 2.03 -17.34
N ILE A 955 12.18 1.84 -17.05
CA ILE A 955 13.01 0.78 -17.66
C ILE A 955 13.52 -0.22 -16.63
N ILE A 956 13.67 0.18 -15.38
CA ILE A 956 14.30 -0.63 -14.32
C ILE A 956 13.40 -0.83 -13.12
N ALA A 957 12.26 -0.13 -13.05
CA ALA A 957 11.39 -0.05 -11.89
C ALA A 957 12.17 0.16 -10.58
N TRP A 958 13.02 1.18 -10.56
CA TRP A 958 13.85 1.54 -9.41
C TRP A 958 13.04 1.82 -8.14
N GLN A 959 11.85 2.41 -8.30
CA GLN A 959 10.91 2.69 -7.23
C GLN A 959 10.10 1.45 -6.83
N ALA A 960 10.24 0.28 -7.48
CA ALA A 960 9.56 -0.97 -7.14
C ALA A 960 9.60 -1.29 -5.63
N SER A 961 10.79 -1.26 -5.03
CA SER A 961 10.95 -1.50 -3.60
C SER A 961 10.24 -0.45 -2.74
N ARG A 962 10.11 0.80 -3.20
CA ARG A 962 9.34 1.86 -2.51
C ARG A 962 7.84 1.79 -2.79
N ILE A 963 7.41 1.26 -3.94
CA ILE A 963 6.00 0.96 -4.24
C ILE A 963 5.54 -0.17 -3.31
N ILE A 964 6.32 -1.26 -3.25
CA ILE A 964 6.13 -2.34 -2.28
C ILE A 964 6.18 -1.81 -0.85
N GLU A 965 7.16 -1.01 -0.46
CA GLU A 965 7.23 -0.44 0.90
C GLU A 965 6.03 0.47 1.21
N ASN A 966 5.58 1.31 0.27
CA ASN A 966 4.39 2.15 0.42
C ASN A 966 3.12 1.30 0.61
N GLN A 967 2.93 0.29 -0.25
CA GLN A 967 1.74 -0.58 -0.21
C GLN A 967 1.79 -1.51 1.01
N TRP A 968 2.98 -1.92 1.45
CA TRP A 968 3.22 -2.67 2.68
C TRP A 968 2.92 -1.80 3.90
N ARG A 969 3.34 -0.53 3.91
CA ARG A 969 2.95 0.44 4.95
C ARG A 969 1.43 0.65 4.97
N SER A 970 0.77 0.75 3.81
CA SER A 970 -0.70 0.78 3.74
C SER A 970 -1.29 -0.49 4.34
N LEU A 971 -0.86 -1.68 3.91
CA LEU A 971 -1.29 -2.97 4.47
C LEU A 971 -1.05 -3.07 5.97
N LEU A 972 0.07 -2.63 6.50
CA LEU A 972 0.34 -2.69 7.93
C LEU A 972 -0.49 -1.66 8.71
N ASN A 973 -0.86 -0.52 8.13
CA ASN A 973 -1.86 0.38 8.71
C ASN A 973 -3.27 -0.25 8.69
N VAL A 974 -3.58 -0.98 7.63
CA VAL A 974 -4.86 -1.66 7.32
C VAL A 974 -5.08 -2.85 8.25
N LEU A 975 -4.12 -3.77 8.34
CA LEU A 975 -4.12 -4.89 9.29
C LEU A 975 -3.96 -4.42 10.73
N GLN A 976 -3.48 -3.19 10.97
CA GLN A 976 -3.59 -2.52 12.27
C GLN A 976 -5.01 -1.94 12.50
N GLN A 977 -5.75 -1.58 11.46
CA GLN A 977 -7.03 -0.88 11.51
C GLN A 977 -8.24 -1.80 11.78
N SER A 978 -8.39 -2.93 11.08
CA SER A 978 -9.42 -3.93 11.43
C SER A 978 -8.92 -5.00 12.38
N GLY A 979 -7.61 -5.31 12.33
CA GLY A 979 -6.85 -6.17 13.24
C GLY A 979 -7.53 -7.42 13.81
N SER A 980 -8.42 -8.07 13.05
CA SER A 980 -9.25 -9.15 13.59
C SER A 980 -8.56 -10.49 13.44
N LEU A 981 -8.38 -11.24 14.52
CA LEU A 981 -7.95 -12.66 14.48
C LEU A 981 -9.11 -13.61 14.11
N ASN A 982 -10.23 -13.05 13.64
CA ASN A 982 -11.52 -13.72 13.41
C ASN A 982 -12.17 -13.43 12.07
N GLU A 983 -12.06 -12.20 11.52
CA GLU A 983 -12.34 -12.00 10.09
C GLU A 983 -11.07 -12.20 9.30
N PRO A 984 -11.07 -13.16 8.37
CA PRO A 984 -10.26 -13.03 7.17
C PRO A 984 -10.59 -11.69 6.49
N LEU A 985 -9.76 -10.68 6.69
CA LEU A 985 -9.86 -9.42 5.96
C LEU A 985 -9.73 -9.72 4.45
N PRO A 986 -10.72 -9.42 3.60
CA PRO A 986 -10.51 -9.41 2.15
C PRO A 986 -9.30 -8.55 1.76
N ILE A 987 -8.29 -9.19 1.18
CA ILE A 987 -7.18 -8.57 0.48
C ILE A 987 -7.29 -8.97 -0.98
N ASP A 988 -7.56 -7.97 -1.79
CA ASP A 988 -7.56 -8.08 -3.24
C ASP A 988 -6.37 -7.29 -3.81
N ILE A 989 -5.85 -7.80 -4.93
CA ILE A 989 -4.72 -7.19 -5.63
C ILE A 989 -5.05 -7.14 -7.13
N ILE A 990 -4.82 -5.99 -7.76
CA ILE A 990 -4.77 -5.88 -9.21
C ILE A 990 -3.45 -5.24 -9.67
N GLY A 991 -2.99 -5.57 -10.87
CA GLY A 991 -1.87 -4.86 -11.49
C GLY A 991 -1.62 -5.19 -12.96
N TYR A 992 -0.77 -4.38 -13.60
CA TYR A 992 -0.39 -4.50 -15.02
C TYR A 992 1.13 -4.49 -15.17
N SER A 993 1.72 -5.23 -16.10
CA SER A 993 3.13 -5.08 -16.48
C SER A 993 4.06 -5.34 -15.27
N ARG A 994 4.91 -4.38 -14.93
CA ARG A 994 5.72 -4.39 -13.70
C ARG A 994 4.90 -4.20 -12.44
N GLY A 995 3.77 -3.50 -12.53
CA GLY A 995 2.76 -3.49 -11.48
C GLY A 995 2.16 -4.87 -11.20
N ALA A 996 1.87 -5.68 -12.23
CA ALA A 996 1.41 -7.07 -12.07
C ALA A 996 2.48 -7.96 -11.40
N ALA A 997 3.74 -7.73 -11.73
CA ALA A 997 4.85 -8.44 -11.07
C ALA A 997 5.10 -7.96 -9.62
N LEU A 998 4.87 -6.66 -9.32
CA LEU A 998 4.84 -6.16 -7.94
C LEU A 998 3.63 -6.66 -7.17
N ALA A 999 2.47 -6.80 -7.81
CA ALA A 999 1.26 -7.41 -7.25
C ALA A 999 1.50 -8.87 -6.83
N ARG A 1000 2.14 -9.68 -7.69
CA ARG A 1000 2.57 -11.06 -7.33
C ARG A 1000 3.54 -11.05 -6.16
N HIS A 1001 4.61 -10.25 -6.23
CA HIS A 1001 5.57 -10.16 -5.13
C HIS A 1001 4.95 -9.68 -3.81
N PHE A 1002 4.03 -8.71 -3.88
CA PHE A 1002 3.29 -8.21 -2.73
C PHE A 1002 2.39 -9.30 -2.15
N GLY A 1003 1.62 -10.01 -2.98
CA GLY A 1003 0.78 -11.13 -2.54
C GLY A 1003 1.59 -12.28 -1.96
N ASN A 1004 2.81 -12.52 -2.44
CA ASN A 1004 3.73 -13.50 -1.87
C ASN A 1004 4.37 -13.00 -0.56
N LEU A 1005 4.76 -11.73 -0.46
CA LEU A 1005 5.20 -11.13 0.80
C LEU A 1005 4.10 -11.21 1.86
N ILE A 1006 2.84 -10.96 1.50
CA ILE A 1006 1.69 -11.19 2.38
C ILE A 1006 1.67 -12.67 2.77
N SER A 1007 1.63 -13.58 1.80
CA SER A 1007 1.53 -15.01 2.08
C SER A 1007 2.70 -15.60 2.87
N GLN A 1008 3.91 -15.03 2.80
CA GLN A 1008 5.07 -15.43 3.61
C GLN A 1008 4.88 -15.15 5.11
N TYR A 1009 3.97 -14.23 5.45
CA TYR A 1009 3.55 -13.96 6.83
C TYR A 1009 2.14 -14.48 7.14
N VAL A 1010 1.43 -15.11 6.19
CA VAL A 1010 0.10 -15.72 6.40
C VAL A 1010 0.23 -17.22 6.59
N GLU A 1011 0.11 -17.69 7.83
CA GLU A 1011 -0.06 -19.11 8.12
C GLU A 1011 -1.58 -19.40 8.21
N ASN A 1012 -2.12 -20.17 7.28
CA ASN A 1012 -3.50 -20.69 7.32
C ASN A 1012 -4.60 -19.61 7.37
N GLY A 1013 -4.38 -18.47 6.70
CA GLY A 1013 -5.28 -17.31 6.74
C GLY A 1013 -5.03 -16.35 7.90
N LEU A 1014 -4.01 -16.57 8.74
CA LEU A 1014 -3.57 -15.62 9.77
C LEU A 1014 -2.24 -14.95 9.39
N PHE A 1015 -2.30 -13.67 9.02
CA PHE A 1015 -1.13 -12.80 8.85
C PHE A 1015 -0.45 -12.53 10.21
N SER A 1016 0.89 -12.52 10.23
CA SER A 1016 1.71 -12.32 11.43
C SER A 1016 3.07 -11.69 11.09
N TYR A 1017 3.19 -10.37 11.26
CA TYR A 1017 4.41 -9.60 10.92
C TYR A 1017 4.83 -8.64 12.03
N THR A 1018 6.10 -8.66 12.41
CA THR A 1018 6.66 -7.72 13.40
C THR A 1018 7.22 -6.47 12.71
N ASP A 1019 6.43 -5.39 12.70
CA ASP A 1019 6.89 -4.08 12.26
C ASP A 1019 7.73 -3.37 13.32
N SER A 1020 8.78 -2.70 12.85
CA SER A 1020 9.69 -1.87 13.65
C SER A 1020 9.02 -0.66 14.34
N GLN A 1021 7.85 -0.21 13.87
CA GLN A 1021 7.15 0.96 14.41
C GLN A 1021 5.83 0.60 15.12
N ARG A 1022 5.12 -0.44 14.65
CA ARG A 1022 3.81 -0.87 15.16
C ARG A 1022 3.87 -2.09 16.10
N GLY A 1023 4.98 -2.83 16.11
CA GLY A 1023 5.12 -4.09 16.87
C GLY A 1023 4.64 -5.30 16.08
N LEU A 1024 4.31 -6.39 16.78
CA LEU A 1024 3.71 -7.58 16.17
C LEU A 1024 2.27 -7.25 15.73
N LEU A 1025 2.04 -7.26 14.42
CA LEU A 1025 0.74 -7.12 13.79
C LEU A 1025 0.26 -8.50 13.34
N THR A 1026 -0.85 -8.94 13.93
CA THR A 1026 -1.49 -10.22 13.63
C THR A 1026 -2.96 -10.00 13.30
N ALA A 1027 -3.40 -10.47 12.14
CA ALA A 1027 -4.77 -10.33 11.66
C ALA A 1027 -5.10 -11.48 10.71
N CYS A 1028 -6.31 -12.01 10.75
CA CYS A 1028 -6.76 -12.92 9.72
C CYS A 1028 -6.96 -12.16 8.40
N VAL A 1029 -6.63 -12.81 7.29
CA VAL A 1029 -6.70 -12.26 5.94
C VAL A 1029 -7.18 -13.31 4.95
N ASP A 1030 -7.92 -12.86 3.95
CA ASP A 1030 -8.43 -13.65 2.85
C ASP A 1030 -7.82 -13.13 1.54
N LEU A 1031 -7.07 -13.97 0.83
CA LEU A 1031 -6.33 -13.56 -0.36
C LEU A 1031 -7.21 -13.85 -1.59
N ARG A 1032 -8.28 -13.08 -1.78
CA ARG A 1032 -9.39 -13.52 -2.65
C ARG A 1032 -9.04 -13.45 -4.13
N PHE A 1033 -8.68 -12.26 -4.64
CA PHE A 1033 -8.40 -12.05 -6.06
C PHE A 1033 -7.02 -11.47 -6.33
N MET A 1034 -6.33 -12.04 -7.32
CA MET A 1034 -5.18 -11.41 -7.98
C MET A 1034 -5.45 -11.24 -9.49
N GLY A 1035 -5.75 -10.01 -9.91
CA GLY A 1035 -5.95 -9.66 -11.33
C GLY A 1035 -4.69 -9.12 -11.98
N LEU A 1036 -4.21 -9.78 -13.03
CA LEU A 1036 -2.91 -9.53 -13.66
C LEU A 1036 -3.05 -9.24 -15.17
N PHE A 1037 -2.76 -8.01 -15.58
CA PHE A 1037 -2.58 -7.67 -16.99
C PHE A 1037 -1.12 -7.88 -17.39
N ASP A 1038 -0.88 -8.79 -18.33
CA ASP A 1038 0.40 -9.09 -18.98
C ASP A 1038 1.65 -8.96 -18.07
N THR A 1039 1.76 -9.86 -17.09
CA THR A 1039 2.85 -9.88 -16.10
C THR A 1039 4.22 -9.90 -16.76
N VAL A 1040 4.95 -8.79 -16.65
CA VAL A 1040 6.34 -8.65 -17.11
C VAL A 1040 7.12 -8.01 -15.99
N ALA A 1041 7.98 -8.79 -15.33
CA ALA A 1041 8.67 -8.32 -14.13
C ALA A 1041 9.74 -7.27 -14.41
N GLN A 1042 10.59 -7.49 -15.42
CA GLN A 1042 11.70 -6.64 -15.88
C GLN A 1042 12.24 -5.64 -14.82
N PHE A 1043 12.53 -6.14 -13.61
CA PHE A 1043 13.01 -5.38 -12.47
C PHE A 1043 14.51 -5.26 -12.55
N GLY A 1044 15.05 -4.08 -12.29
CA GLY A 1044 16.34 -3.75 -12.88
C GLY A 1044 16.25 -3.72 -14.41
N VAL A 1045 17.24 -3.09 -15.03
CA VAL A 1045 17.42 -3.07 -16.48
C VAL A 1045 17.34 -4.51 -17.04
N ALA A 1046 16.47 -4.77 -18.01
CA ALA A 1046 16.31 -6.10 -18.64
C ALA A 1046 15.98 -7.28 -17.69
N GLY A 1047 15.46 -7.02 -16.48
CA GLY A 1047 15.04 -8.08 -15.54
C GLY A 1047 16.12 -8.58 -14.59
N TRP A 1048 17.22 -7.84 -14.46
CA TRP A 1048 18.37 -8.24 -13.65
C TRP A 1048 18.09 -8.46 -12.15
N GLN A 1049 17.07 -7.79 -11.62
CA GLN A 1049 16.53 -7.95 -10.27
C GLN A 1049 15.30 -8.86 -10.21
N ASN A 1050 14.85 -9.52 -11.29
CA ASN A 1050 13.63 -10.35 -11.23
C ASN A 1050 13.68 -11.34 -10.06
N ALA A 1051 14.79 -12.04 -9.87
CA ALA A 1051 15.01 -12.97 -8.74
C ALA A 1051 15.16 -12.30 -7.34
N SER A 1052 15.05 -10.97 -7.24
CA SER A 1052 14.90 -10.22 -5.97
C SER A 1052 13.43 -9.97 -5.60
N TYR A 1053 12.50 -10.30 -6.50
CA TYR A 1053 11.06 -10.22 -6.30
C TYR A 1053 10.52 -11.65 -6.48
N ASP A 1054 9.82 -12.16 -5.48
CA ASP A 1054 9.16 -13.46 -5.56
C ASP A 1054 7.98 -13.38 -6.54
N LEU A 1055 8.16 -13.86 -7.78
CA LEU A 1055 7.12 -13.83 -8.82
C LEU A 1055 6.30 -15.12 -8.87
N THR A 1056 6.43 -16.03 -7.90
CA THR A 1056 5.56 -17.21 -7.82
C THR A 1056 4.11 -16.79 -7.58
N ILE A 1057 3.21 -17.75 -7.40
CA ILE A 1057 1.85 -17.47 -6.92
C ILE A 1057 1.62 -18.37 -5.73
N ALA A 1058 1.54 -17.78 -4.54
CA ALA A 1058 1.26 -18.52 -3.33
C ALA A 1058 -0.09 -19.27 -3.45
N PRO A 1059 -0.15 -20.58 -3.13
CA PRO A 1059 -1.40 -21.36 -3.21
C PRO A 1059 -2.55 -20.89 -2.29
N ALA A 1060 -2.32 -19.87 -1.47
CA ALA A 1060 -3.30 -19.25 -0.59
C ALA A 1060 -4.25 -18.26 -1.30
N TRP A 1061 -3.98 -17.87 -2.56
CA TRP A 1061 -4.86 -17.02 -3.35
C TRP A 1061 -6.10 -17.79 -3.85
N GLU A 1062 -7.32 -17.32 -3.57
CA GLU A 1062 -8.54 -18.06 -3.95
C GLU A 1062 -8.79 -18.05 -5.47
N TRP A 1063 -8.45 -16.97 -6.17
CA TRP A 1063 -8.53 -16.86 -7.63
C TRP A 1063 -7.47 -15.92 -8.21
N VAL A 1064 -6.81 -16.33 -9.29
CA VAL A 1064 -5.86 -15.51 -10.04
C VAL A 1064 -6.22 -15.53 -11.52
N ALA A 1065 -6.42 -14.34 -12.10
CA ALA A 1065 -6.68 -14.18 -13.52
C ALA A 1065 -5.54 -13.39 -14.17
N HIS A 1066 -4.98 -13.93 -15.26
CA HIS A 1066 -3.85 -13.34 -15.97
C HIS A 1066 -4.17 -13.23 -17.48
N ALA A 1067 -4.43 -12.00 -17.92
CA ALA A 1067 -4.62 -11.69 -19.34
C ALA A 1067 -3.25 -11.54 -20.02
N VAL A 1068 -3.01 -12.25 -21.13
CA VAL A 1068 -1.70 -12.35 -21.79
C VAL A 1068 -1.76 -11.82 -23.23
N ALA A 1069 -0.81 -10.95 -23.57
CA ALA A 1069 -0.61 -10.47 -24.94
C ALA A 1069 -0.13 -11.60 -25.87
N LEU A 1070 -0.90 -11.90 -26.92
CA LEU A 1070 -0.43 -12.77 -28.01
C LEU A 1070 0.59 -12.07 -28.91
N HIS A 1071 0.40 -10.79 -29.22
CA HIS A 1071 1.20 -10.08 -30.24
C HIS A 1071 2.37 -9.31 -29.66
N GLU A 1072 2.61 -9.39 -28.35
CA GLU A 1072 3.84 -8.87 -27.76
C GLU A 1072 5.04 -9.71 -28.19
N ARG A 1073 5.89 -9.10 -29.03
CA ARG A 1073 7.07 -9.73 -29.65
C ARG A 1073 8.38 -9.09 -29.20
N ARG A 1074 8.36 -8.06 -28.34
CA ARG A 1074 9.57 -7.46 -27.76
C ARG A 1074 10.18 -8.48 -26.79
N TRP A 1075 11.21 -9.18 -27.27
CA TRP A 1075 11.96 -10.17 -26.49
C TRP A 1075 12.44 -9.68 -25.10
N LEU A 1076 12.58 -8.35 -24.93
CA LEU A 1076 12.88 -7.67 -23.68
C LEU A 1076 11.81 -7.81 -22.58
N LEU A 1077 10.56 -8.11 -22.95
CA LEU A 1077 9.40 -8.17 -22.06
C LEU A 1077 8.98 -9.64 -21.84
N PRO A 1078 9.83 -10.50 -21.23
CA PRO A 1078 9.49 -11.89 -21.02
C PRO A 1078 8.24 -12.00 -20.16
N LEU A 1079 7.32 -12.87 -20.58
CA LEU A 1079 6.10 -13.16 -19.84
C LEU A 1079 6.47 -13.96 -18.59
N ALA A 1080 6.16 -13.45 -17.41
CA ALA A 1080 6.14 -14.27 -16.19
C ALA A 1080 4.78 -14.98 -16.15
N SER A 1081 4.73 -16.23 -16.63
CA SER A 1081 3.51 -17.03 -16.68
C SER A 1081 2.96 -17.27 -15.28
N ALA A 1082 1.63 -17.46 -15.18
CA ALA A 1082 0.95 -17.89 -13.96
C ALA A 1082 0.68 -19.42 -13.94
N ALA A 1083 0.72 -20.10 -15.09
CA ALA A 1083 0.34 -21.50 -15.23
C ALA A 1083 1.32 -22.50 -14.58
N ASP A 1084 2.53 -22.09 -14.21
CA ASP A 1084 3.54 -22.94 -13.57
C ASP A 1084 3.27 -23.22 -12.09
N ALA A 1085 2.43 -22.41 -11.43
CA ALA A 1085 2.05 -22.59 -10.04
C ALA A 1085 1.06 -23.76 -9.79
N GLY A 1086 0.58 -24.42 -10.84
CA GLY A 1086 -0.12 -25.72 -10.75
C GLY A 1086 -1.52 -25.72 -10.13
N GLY A 1087 -2.06 -24.56 -9.74
CA GLY A 1087 -3.40 -24.41 -9.18
C GLY A 1087 -4.50 -24.35 -10.25
N ALA A 1088 -5.61 -25.07 -10.05
CA ALA A 1088 -6.82 -24.96 -10.87
C ALA A 1088 -7.67 -23.69 -10.58
N ASN A 1089 -7.17 -22.84 -9.68
CA ASN A 1089 -7.64 -21.50 -9.31
C ASN A 1089 -6.89 -20.39 -10.07
N ILE A 1090 -6.21 -20.73 -11.17
CA ILE A 1090 -5.42 -19.82 -11.98
C ILE A 1090 -5.90 -19.91 -13.44
N VAL A 1091 -6.35 -18.79 -13.99
CA VAL A 1091 -6.74 -18.66 -15.40
C VAL A 1091 -5.79 -17.71 -16.10
N GLU A 1092 -4.87 -18.30 -16.87
CA GLU A 1092 -4.01 -17.58 -17.80
C GLU A 1092 -4.60 -17.68 -19.21
N ALA A 1093 -4.96 -16.52 -19.79
CA ALA A 1093 -5.76 -16.45 -21.01
C ALA A 1093 -5.11 -15.56 -22.10
N PRO A 1094 -5.01 -16.05 -23.35
CA PRO A 1094 -4.48 -15.28 -24.48
C PRO A 1094 -5.46 -14.26 -25.07
N PHE A 1095 -4.95 -13.09 -25.46
CA PHE A 1095 -5.69 -12.01 -26.11
C PHE A 1095 -4.94 -11.44 -27.33
N ILE A 1096 -5.69 -11.03 -28.35
CA ILE A 1096 -5.18 -10.24 -29.47
C ILE A 1096 -4.76 -8.86 -28.95
N GLY A 1097 -3.45 -8.66 -28.85
CA GLY A 1097 -2.86 -7.40 -28.39
C GLY A 1097 -1.35 -7.53 -28.18
N ALA A 1098 -0.60 -6.43 -28.31
CA ALA A 1098 0.70 -6.27 -27.67
C ALA A 1098 0.53 -5.85 -26.19
N HIS A 1099 1.62 -5.65 -25.44
CA HIS A 1099 1.57 -5.39 -23.99
C HIS A 1099 0.64 -4.23 -23.59
N ALA A 1100 0.67 -3.14 -24.37
CA ALA A 1100 -0.19 -1.96 -24.16
C ALA A 1100 -1.67 -2.27 -24.42
N ASP A 1101 -1.96 -3.08 -25.45
CA ASP A 1101 -3.31 -3.52 -25.83
C ASP A 1101 -3.91 -4.54 -24.83
N ILE A 1102 -3.28 -4.78 -23.68
CA ILE A 1102 -3.80 -5.65 -22.60
C ILE A 1102 -3.98 -4.89 -21.28
N GLY A 1103 -3.02 -4.05 -20.91
CA GLY A 1103 -3.10 -3.25 -19.68
C GLY A 1103 -3.68 -1.85 -19.86
N GLY A 1104 -3.84 -1.40 -21.10
CA GLY A 1104 -4.26 -0.06 -21.44
C GLY A 1104 -3.31 1.01 -20.90
N GLY A 1105 -3.85 2.22 -20.82
CA GLY A 1105 -3.10 3.39 -20.39
C GLY A 1105 -2.46 4.06 -21.60
N ALA A 1106 -3.18 4.96 -22.26
CA ALA A 1106 -2.64 5.71 -23.37
C ALA A 1106 -1.55 6.65 -22.82
N LEU A 1107 -0.29 6.32 -23.11
CA LEU A 1107 0.85 7.11 -22.68
C LEU A 1107 0.73 8.50 -23.30
N LEU A 1108 0.82 9.52 -22.45
CA LEU A 1108 0.66 10.90 -22.91
C LEU A 1108 1.89 11.36 -23.69
N ASP A 1109 1.65 12.10 -24.77
CA ASP A 1109 2.69 12.73 -25.59
C ASP A 1109 3.27 14.00 -24.90
N SER A 1110 4.05 14.78 -25.66
CA SER A 1110 4.64 16.04 -25.15
C SER A 1110 3.61 17.12 -24.80
N ASP A 1111 2.47 17.13 -25.49
CA ASP A 1111 1.43 18.16 -25.36
C ASP A 1111 0.34 17.75 -24.36
N GLY A 1112 0.31 16.47 -23.98
CA GLY A 1112 -0.61 15.89 -23.01
C GLY A 1112 -1.80 15.18 -23.64
N GLN A 1113 -1.73 14.82 -24.92
CA GLN A 1113 -2.73 14.00 -25.61
C GLN A 1113 -2.32 12.52 -25.62
N PRO A 1114 -3.25 11.58 -25.86
CA PRO A 1114 -2.94 10.17 -26.11
C PRO A 1114 -1.93 10.00 -27.26
N ALA A 1115 -0.73 9.45 -26.98
CA ALA A 1115 0.29 9.23 -28.02
C ALA A 1115 -0.07 8.11 -29.02
N ALA A 1116 -1.11 7.32 -28.70
CA ALA A 1116 -1.79 6.40 -29.59
C ALA A 1116 -3.29 6.40 -29.25
N HIS A 1117 -4.14 6.21 -30.26
CA HIS A 1117 -5.56 5.90 -30.10
C HIS A 1117 -5.78 4.38 -30.20
N GLY A 1118 -6.87 3.90 -29.61
CA GLY A 1118 -7.27 2.49 -29.67
C GLY A 1118 -7.87 2.00 -28.35
N ASP A 1119 -9.03 1.35 -28.42
CA ASP A 1119 -9.77 0.80 -27.27
C ASP A 1119 -9.65 -0.73 -27.15
N LEU A 1120 -8.81 -1.38 -27.97
CA LEU A 1120 -8.56 -2.83 -27.96
C LEU A 1120 -8.14 -3.37 -26.57
N SER A 1121 -7.52 -2.54 -25.73
CA SER A 1121 -7.19 -2.92 -24.34
C SER A 1121 -8.40 -3.11 -23.43
N ASP A 1122 -9.55 -2.55 -23.78
CA ASP A 1122 -10.78 -2.71 -23.01
C ASP A 1122 -11.43 -4.10 -23.20
N VAL A 1123 -11.01 -4.86 -24.22
CA VAL A 1123 -11.31 -6.30 -24.32
C VAL A 1123 -10.74 -7.06 -23.11
N ALA A 1124 -9.44 -6.89 -22.85
CA ALA A 1124 -8.78 -7.56 -21.72
C ALA A 1124 -9.30 -7.06 -20.37
N LEU A 1125 -9.69 -5.78 -20.29
CA LEU A 1125 -10.33 -5.18 -19.12
C LEU A 1125 -11.70 -5.79 -18.81
N ASN A 1126 -12.59 -5.92 -19.80
CA ASN A 1126 -13.92 -6.51 -19.59
C ASN A 1126 -13.84 -8.00 -19.26
N TRP A 1127 -12.87 -8.72 -19.85
CA TRP A 1127 -12.55 -10.07 -19.40
C TRP A 1127 -12.02 -10.09 -17.97
N MET A 1128 -11.11 -9.18 -17.60
CA MET A 1128 -10.58 -9.11 -16.24
C MET A 1128 -11.66 -8.77 -15.22
N LEU A 1129 -12.66 -7.94 -15.55
CA LEU A 1129 -13.82 -7.71 -14.68
C LEU A 1129 -14.78 -8.90 -14.64
N TRP A 1130 -14.96 -9.58 -15.77
CA TRP A 1130 -15.67 -10.86 -15.79
C TRP A 1130 -14.99 -11.87 -14.85
N GLN A 1131 -13.65 -11.91 -14.80
CA GLN A 1131 -12.85 -12.73 -13.89
C GLN A 1131 -12.78 -12.20 -12.45
N ALA A 1132 -12.79 -10.89 -12.24
CA ALA A 1132 -12.65 -10.30 -10.90
C ALA A 1132 -13.94 -10.43 -10.10
N ARG A 1133 -15.08 -10.14 -10.74
CA ARG A 1133 -16.39 -10.57 -10.21
C ARG A 1133 -16.55 -12.10 -10.23
N ALA A 1134 -15.65 -12.85 -10.87
CA ALA A 1134 -15.60 -14.30 -10.73
C ALA A 1134 -14.84 -14.75 -9.49
N ALA A 1135 -13.91 -13.96 -8.94
CA ALA A 1135 -13.57 -14.07 -7.51
C ALA A 1135 -14.70 -13.57 -6.57
N SER A 1136 -15.92 -13.40 -7.10
CA SER A 1136 -17.11 -12.85 -6.45
C SER A 1136 -17.00 -11.39 -5.98
N LEU A 1137 -15.92 -10.68 -6.33
CA LEU A 1137 -15.73 -9.27 -5.96
C LEU A 1137 -16.82 -8.40 -6.58
N ARG A 1138 -17.30 -7.41 -5.82
CA ARG A 1138 -18.13 -6.34 -6.38
C ARG A 1138 -17.22 -5.30 -7.02
N PHE A 1139 -17.10 -5.42 -8.34
CA PHE A 1139 -16.87 -4.26 -9.18
C PHE A 1139 -18.21 -3.79 -9.72
N ASP A 1140 -18.44 -2.50 -9.62
CA ASP A 1140 -19.26 -1.78 -10.57
C ASP A 1140 -18.78 -2.06 -12.02
N THR A 1141 -19.59 -1.77 -13.03
CA THR A 1141 -19.24 -1.99 -14.44
C THR A 1141 -18.95 -0.68 -15.17
N LEU A 1142 -18.22 -0.81 -16.28
CA LEU A 1142 -17.48 0.20 -17.02
C LEU A 1142 -18.30 1.19 -17.85
N ALA A 1143 -17.60 2.21 -18.35
CA ALA A 1143 -18.15 3.16 -19.30
C ALA A 1143 -18.78 2.46 -20.50
N GLN A 1144 -19.61 3.17 -21.27
CA GLN A 1144 -19.96 2.66 -22.60
C GLN A 1144 -18.72 2.60 -23.50
N SER A 1145 -17.90 3.66 -23.49
CA SER A 1145 -16.59 3.72 -24.19
C SER A 1145 -15.51 2.78 -23.66
N ASP A 1146 -15.74 2.13 -22.51
CA ASP A 1146 -14.83 1.13 -21.90
C ASP A 1146 -15.47 -0.28 -21.99
N ARG A 1147 -16.53 -0.46 -22.78
CA ARG A 1147 -17.29 -1.72 -22.99
C ARG A 1147 -17.53 -2.01 -24.46
N GLU A 1148 -17.82 -0.96 -25.23
CA GLU A 1148 -17.95 -0.99 -26.68
C GLU A 1148 -16.58 -0.67 -27.27
N ILE A 1149 -16.02 -1.63 -28.01
CA ILE A 1149 -14.70 -1.52 -28.64
C ILE A 1149 -14.94 -1.03 -30.07
N THR A 1150 -14.63 0.24 -30.29
CA THR A 1150 -14.98 1.05 -31.46
C THR A 1150 -13.78 1.43 -32.33
N ASP A 1151 -12.59 1.41 -31.75
CA ASP A 1151 -11.30 1.67 -32.39
C ASP A 1151 -10.33 0.50 -32.09
N PRO A 1152 -10.59 -0.72 -32.63
CA PRO A 1152 -9.86 -1.95 -32.32
C PRO A 1152 -8.48 -2.03 -32.99
N VAL A 1153 -7.64 -1.03 -32.73
CA VAL A 1153 -6.30 -0.88 -33.30
C VAL A 1153 -5.31 -1.76 -32.55
N LEU A 1154 -4.61 -2.62 -33.30
CA LEU A 1154 -3.52 -3.44 -32.80
C LEU A 1154 -2.18 -2.71 -32.94
N HIS A 1155 -1.42 -2.65 -31.84
CA HIS A 1155 -0.11 -2.02 -31.80
C HIS A 1155 1.04 -3.03 -31.85
N ASP A 1156 2.20 -2.58 -32.34
CA ASP A 1156 3.48 -3.26 -32.23
C ASP A 1156 4.59 -2.22 -32.02
N GLU A 1157 4.91 -1.98 -30.76
CA GLU A 1157 5.92 -1.03 -30.27
C GLU A 1157 7.39 -1.40 -30.65
N ARG A 1158 7.60 -2.41 -31.51
CA ARG A 1158 8.91 -2.65 -32.13
C ARG A 1158 9.13 -1.61 -33.26
N PRO A 1159 10.31 -0.99 -33.36
CA PRO A 1159 10.62 -0.12 -34.49
C PRO A 1159 10.64 -0.90 -35.81
N PRO A 1160 10.45 -0.24 -36.97
CA PRO A 1160 10.11 -0.94 -38.22
C PRO A 1160 11.19 -1.91 -38.69
N LEU A 1161 12.46 -1.57 -38.45
CA LEU A 1161 13.58 -2.48 -38.71
C LEU A 1161 13.41 -3.81 -37.94
N LEU A 1162 13.05 -3.78 -36.65
CA LEU A 1162 12.86 -5.00 -35.87
C LEU A 1162 11.59 -5.76 -36.26
N ARG A 1163 10.51 -5.10 -36.72
CA ARG A 1163 9.37 -5.81 -37.33
C ARG A 1163 9.71 -6.49 -38.67
N SER A 1164 10.75 -6.00 -39.36
CA SER A 1164 11.14 -6.43 -40.70
C SER A 1164 12.28 -7.46 -40.73
N VAL A 1165 13.20 -7.45 -39.74
CA VAL A 1165 14.30 -8.43 -39.64
C VAL A 1165 14.28 -9.28 -38.36
N GLN A 1166 13.25 -9.16 -37.51
CA GLN A 1166 13.12 -9.97 -36.30
C GLN A 1166 11.69 -10.57 -36.18
N ASP A 1167 11.52 -11.81 -36.65
CA ASP A 1167 10.40 -12.69 -36.24
C ASP A 1167 10.47 -13.06 -34.74
N GLY A 1168 11.59 -12.73 -34.11
CA GLY A 1168 11.87 -12.92 -32.69
C GLY A 1168 10.77 -12.40 -31.79
N ASP A 1169 10.66 -13.10 -30.67
CA ASP A 1169 9.51 -13.16 -29.81
C ASP A 1169 9.95 -13.11 -28.34
N ARG A 1170 9.02 -12.93 -27.40
CA ARG A 1170 9.34 -12.96 -25.96
C ARG A 1170 9.47 -14.37 -25.42
N ALA A 1171 10.41 -14.54 -24.50
CA ALA A 1171 10.51 -15.76 -23.69
C ALA A 1171 9.35 -15.85 -22.71
N VAL A 1172 8.96 -17.08 -22.36
CA VAL A 1172 8.02 -17.37 -21.27
C VAL A 1172 8.80 -17.93 -20.10
N GLN A 1173 8.62 -17.32 -18.93
CA GLN A 1173 9.32 -17.64 -17.69
C GLN A 1173 8.31 -18.08 -16.62
N SER A 1174 8.74 -19.03 -15.81
CA SER A 1174 8.11 -19.43 -14.55
C SER A 1174 8.09 -18.27 -13.55
N GLY A 1175 7.16 -18.30 -12.58
CA GLY A 1175 7.21 -17.41 -11.42
C GLY A 1175 8.47 -17.56 -10.55
N ALA A 1176 9.19 -18.68 -10.65
CA ALA A 1176 10.52 -18.86 -10.06
C ALA A 1176 11.67 -18.30 -10.94
N GLY A 1177 11.36 -17.68 -12.09
CA GLY A 1177 12.33 -17.14 -13.04
C GLY A 1177 12.99 -18.17 -13.97
N ALA A 1178 12.62 -19.45 -13.89
CA ALA A 1178 13.09 -20.47 -14.81
C ALA A 1178 12.51 -20.24 -16.22
N LEU A 1179 13.32 -20.47 -17.26
CA LEU A 1179 12.84 -20.40 -18.64
C LEU A 1179 11.95 -21.61 -18.94
N LEU A 1180 10.67 -21.37 -19.28
CA LEU A 1180 9.74 -22.41 -19.71
C LEU A 1180 9.84 -22.61 -21.23
N TYR A 1181 9.75 -21.51 -21.98
CA TYR A 1181 9.88 -21.50 -23.44
C TYR A 1181 10.80 -20.37 -23.87
N ALA A 1182 11.75 -20.66 -24.78
CA ALA A 1182 12.66 -19.66 -25.33
C ALA A 1182 11.90 -18.58 -26.13
N TYR A 1183 10.79 -18.98 -26.75
CA TYR A 1183 9.84 -18.12 -27.44
C TYR A 1183 8.42 -18.50 -27.01
N GLN A 1184 7.55 -17.52 -26.78
CA GLN A 1184 6.13 -17.73 -26.53
C GLN A 1184 5.48 -18.52 -27.67
N ASP A 1185 5.98 -18.38 -28.89
CA ASP A 1185 5.59 -19.17 -30.06
C ASP A 1185 5.63 -20.70 -29.83
N ASP A 1186 6.50 -21.18 -28.94
CA ASP A 1186 6.63 -22.60 -28.56
C ASP A 1186 5.67 -23.03 -27.44
N ASP A 1187 4.97 -22.09 -26.79
CA ASP A 1187 4.00 -22.36 -25.73
C ASP A 1187 2.70 -22.98 -26.31
N PRO A 1188 2.25 -24.14 -25.80
CA PRO A 1188 1.09 -24.85 -26.35
C PRO A 1188 -0.26 -24.17 -26.09
N LYS A 1189 -0.34 -23.20 -25.17
CA LYS A 1189 -1.55 -22.45 -24.82
C LYS A 1189 -1.52 -20.99 -25.28
N LEU A 1190 -0.34 -20.39 -25.36
CA LEU A 1190 -0.14 -18.95 -25.58
C LEU A 1190 0.65 -18.62 -26.86
N GLY A 1191 1.10 -19.65 -27.60
CA GLY A 1191 2.06 -19.52 -28.69
C GLY A 1191 1.50 -19.57 -30.10
N ARG A 1192 2.29 -20.17 -31.00
CA ARG A 1192 2.10 -20.10 -32.47
C ARG A 1192 0.73 -20.58 -32.92
N SER A 1193 0.18 -21.60 -32.26
CA SER A 1193 -1.16 -22.12 -32.54
C SER A 1193 -2.23 -21.04 -32.37
N ARG A 1194 -2.22 -20.32 -31.24
CA ARG A 1194 -3.18 -19.23 -30.97
C ARG A 1194 -2.98 -18.05 -31.90
N ARG A 1195 -1.73 -17.64 -32.10
CA ARG A 1195 -1.38 -16.57 -33.05
C ARG A 1195 -1.85 -16.87 -34.47
N ALA A 1196 -1.73 -18.11 -34.94
CA ALA A 1196 -2.20 -18.53 -36.26
C ALA A 1196 -3.73 -18.52 -36.38
N GLN A 1197 -4.46 -18.85 -35.30
CA GLN A 1197 -5.92 -18.72 -35.25
C GLN A 1197 -6.38 -17.24 -35.24
N THR A 1198 -5.61 -16.35 -34.61
CA THR A 1198 -5.97 -14.93 -34.49
C THR A 1198 -5.49 -14.05 -35.63
N GLU A 1199 -4.43 -14.42 -36.37
CA GLU A 1199 -3.87 -13.57 -37.44
C GLU A 1199 -4.86 -13.36 -38.60
N SER A 1200 -5.77 -14.31 -38.86
CA SER A 1200 -6.87 -14.14 -39.82
C SER A 1200 -7.93 -13.12 -39.38
N LEU A 1201 -7.92 -12.70 -38.12
CA LEU A 1201 -8.82 -11.69 -37.54
C LEU A 1201 -8.17 -10.30 -37.51
N ILE A 1202 -6.98 -10.13 -38.10
CA ILE A 1202 -6.21 -8.89 -38.05
C ILE A 1202 -6.02 -8.36 -39.47
N THR A 1203 -6.74 -7.29 -39.81
CA THR A 1203 -6.50 -6.54 -41.05
C THR A 1203 -5.23 -5.73 -40.90
N ARG A 1204 -4.10 -6.31 -41.31
CA ARG A 1204 -2.77 -5.67 -41.28
C ARG A 1204 -2.71 -4.46 -42.21
N GLN A 1205 -2.14 -3.35 -41.74
CA GLN A 1205 -1.92 -2.16 -42.58
C GLN A 1205 -0.92 -2.46 -43.72
N GLU A 1206 -1.08 -1.81 -44.87
CA GLU A 1206 -0.12 -1.98 -45.97
C GLU A 1206 1.27 -1.51 -45.53
N ASN A 1207 2.30 -2.30 -45.81
CA ASN A 1207 3.68 -2.06 -45.36
C ASN A 1207 3.86 -1.94 -43.82
N TRP A 1208 2.96 -2.47 -42.97
CA TRP A 1208 3.03 -2.33 -41.49
C TRP A 1208 4.38 -2.69 -40.84
N ARG A 1209 5.13 -3.63 -41.43
CA ARG A 1209 6.48 -3.99 -40.94
C ARG A 1209 7.50 -2.86 -41.16
N SER A 1210 7.39 -2.08 -42.22
CA SER A 1210 8.26 -0.93 -42.53
C SER A 1210 7.65 0.43 -42.17
N SER A 1211 6.34 0.49 -41.87
CA SER A 1211 5.64 1.69 -41.40
C SER A 1211 6.18 2.19 -40.05
N ALA A 1212 6.42 3.50 -39.95
CA ALA A 1212 6.89 4.15 -38.73
C ALA A 1212 5.81 4.29 -37.64
N SER A 1213 4.53 4.06 -37.95
CA SER A 1213 3.45 4.04 -36.95
C SER A 1213 3.62 2.86 -35.98
N ALA A 1214 3.21 3.04 -34.72
CA ALA A 1214 3.06 1.93 -33.77
C ALA A 1214 1.86 1.02 -34.12
N GLN A 1215 0.87 1.57 -34.84
CA GLN A 1215 -0.30 0.85 -35.33
C GLN A 1215 0.09 -0.10 -36.46
N VAL A 1216 -0.37 -1.35 -36.41
CA VAL A 1216 0.00 -2.38 -37.40
C VAL A 1216 -1.17 -3.15 -38.00
N GLY A 1217 -2.37 -2.98 -37.46
CA GLY A 1217 -3.61 -3.51 -38.02
C GLY A 1217 -4.84 -3.09 -37.24
N VAL A 1218 -6.00 -3.46 -37.77
CA VAL A 1218 -7.31 -3.33 -37.10
C VAL A 1218 -7.87 -4.73 -36.91
N VAL A 1219 -8.43 -5.02 -35.74
CA VAL A 1219 -8.99 -6.33 -35.40
C VAL A 1219 -10.44 -6.41 -35.84
N ASP A 1220 -10.82 -7.49 -36.51
CA ASP A 1220 -12.21 -7.88 -36.73
C ASP A 1220 -12.83 -8.26 -35.38
N MET A 1221 -13.65 -7.36 -34.83
CA MET A 1221 -14.25 -7.54 -33.51
C MET A 1221 -15.38 -8.56 -33.47
N ASP A 1222 -16.08 -8.81 -34.58
CA ASP A 1222 -17.10 -9.87 -34.63
C ASP A 1222 -16.43 -11.26 -34.64
N GLY A 1223 -15.41 -11.42 -35.50
CA GLY A 1223 -14.57 -12.62 -35.55
C GLY A 1223 -13.78 -12.84 -34.26
N TYR A 1224 -13.23 -11.79 -33.64
CA TYR A 1224 -12.52 -11.89 -32.36
C TYR A 1224 -13.46 -12.17 -31.19
N ALA A 1225 -14.64 -11.54 -31.13
CA ALA A 1225 -15.63 -11.89 -30.12
C ALA A 1225 -16.13 -13.34 -30.28
N GLN A 1226 -16.19 -13.87 -31.50
CA GLN A 1226 -16.45 -15.30 -31.72
C GLN A 1226 -15.30 -16.19 -31.25
N TRP A 1227 -14.06 -15.85 -31.59
CA TRP A 1227 -12.87 -16.57 -31.11
C TRP A 1227 -12.76 -16.58 -29.58
N LEU A 1228 -13.08 -15.46 -28.91
CA LEU A 1228 -13.12 -15.36 -27.45
C LEU A 1228 -14.23 -16.23 -26.82
N ARG A 1229 -15.40 -16.33 -27.47
CA ARG A 1229 -16.47 -17.26 -27.08
C ARG A 1229 -16.01 -18.72 -27.19
N ASP A 1230 -15.35 -19.08 -28.29
CA ASP A 1230 -15.01 -20.47 -28.59
C ASP A 1230 -13.76 -20.97 -27.82
N GLU A 1231 -12.75 -20.12 -27.61
CA GLU A 1231 -11.47 -20.51 -27.00
C GLU A 1231 -11.35 -20.18 -25.50
N LEU A 1232 -12.04 -19.15 -25.00
CA LEU A 1232 -12.06 -18.80 -23.56
C LEU A 1232 -13.39 -19.17 -22.88
N GLY A 1233 -14.39 -19.64 -23.63
CA GLY A 1233 -15.77 -19.74 -23.15
C GLY A 1233 -16.39 -18.37 -22.84
N TRP A 1234 -15.75 -17.27 -23.25
CA TRP A 1234 -16.12 -15.92 -22.80
C TRP A 1234 -17.24 -15.37 -23.67
N GLN A 1235 -18.47 -15.63 -23.22
CA GLN A 1235 -19.64 -14.92 -23.70
C GLN A 1235 -19.59 -13.48 -23.18
N ALA A 1236 -19.85 -12.51 -24.07
CA ALA A 1236 -20.03 -11.12 -23.68
C ALA A 1236 -21.11 -11.03 -22.60
N LEU A 1237 -20.91 -10.16 -21.61
CA LEU A 1237 -21.95 -9.95 -20.61
C LEU A 1237 -23.21 -9.44 -21.32
N ALA A 1238 -24.36 -10.06 -21.05
CA ALA A 1238 -25.63 -9.51 -21.50
C ALA A 1238 -25.80 -8.12 -20.85
N ALA A 1239 -26.11 -7.12 -21.69
CA ALA A 1239 -25.97 -5.70 -21.38
C ALA A 1239 -26.78 -5.21 -20.16
#